data_AF-A0A957Y9E3-F1
#
_entry.id   AF-A0A957Y9E3-F1
#
_cell.length_a   1.000
_cell.length_b   1.000
_cell.length_c   1.000
_cell.angle_alpha   90.00
_cell.angle_beta   90.00
_cell.angle_gamma   90.00
#
_symmetry.space_group_name_H-M   'P 1'
#
loop_
_entity.id
_entity.type
_entity.pdbx_description
1 polymer ?
#
loop_
_entity_poly.entity_id
_entity_poly.type
_entity_poly.pdbx_seq_one_letter_code
_entity_poly.pdbx_strand_id
1 'polypeptide(L)'
;MKLTPKLPPLTYKSVIGYGLILLLLLLVAVPALANNSPGSRLLDLSFNSTTGYTLKSARPLSQGINVNHLNPGEENWYVYSRDSFNETTANTIALALRYQSEAVLSTTEANFQILTEAQSNPATYASITPQTVGDGTLLTDATNQSGTTETFWSGQVDETNTYYVRVFNKSPFRVEYSLEAKVDSSAAAGAIPAGLNTLISSNENLNTRQMAWALTAQAVDNMTAVDAAQWMQEAQRVGWLVTAGTTPDQIANPGKANPQTLWRLTAQAIEGQDAQTAAQWLIQADAMGWLTIPPGTLKDPNDDMFDLGNGGGGDEGGSDEPEPVPAPPNEPEEAYVPVNIYPNNPLDFNFNAVNSGRLAPDGEHWYQLQRDDLDEDLIENLALTMFFTPSQGFMSNKVNFEIFPAGQYHIWERGDADYMENMGAGMWVSRDKDPLTSERLWSGTLVDGDTYLIKIKNGSPEVVDYYLFPNDVWNAELGNPTLHRGDAYQAPISNEEAPVTRSIGPVEPGSGPPEAVTLDVGTTTGELQAGEEMWYKFQYSDSDIEDEPDQDFIFYMTNTPLDDIRARHADFEIYPGSQLHLWVRGTVDELDPLGASAPATFAKLDDERSLQVLWSGQLKKEHVYYVKVYNHDIGPLEYEFKIKAQ
;
A
#
# COMPACT_ATOMS: atom_id res chain seq x y z
N MET A 1 -26.67 -16.93 62.44
CA MET A 1 -26.45 -18.33 62.05
C MET A 1 -26.23 -18.35 60.54
N LYS A 2 -24.98 -18.43 60.07
CA LYS A 2 -24.67 -18.60 58.64
C LYS A 2 -24.23 -20.05 58.45
N LEU A 3 -25.01 -20.82 57.70
CA LEU A 3 -24.68 -22.19 57.30
C LEU A 3 -23.97 -22.11 55.95
N THR A 4 -22.66 -22.35 55.94
CA THR A 4 -21.88 -22.56 54.72
C THR A 4 -21.87 -24.06 54.41
N PRO A 5 -22.41 -24.52 53.27
CA PRO A 5 -22.37 -25.93 52.91
C PRO A 5 -20.93 -26.31 52.52
N LYS A 6 -20.33 -27.25 53.27
CA LYS A 6 -19.09 -27.92 52.84
C LYS A 6 -19.44 -28.90 51.72
N LEU A 7 -19.04 -28.58 50.50
CA LEU A 7 -19.00 -29.57 49.42
C LEU A 7 -17.86 -30.57 49.72
N PRO A 8 -18.09 -31.88 49.53
CA PRO A 8 -17.06 -32.89 49.72
C PRO A 8 -15.95 -32.72 48.66
N PRO A 9 -14.68 -32.96 49.03
CA PRO A 9 -13.56 -32.85 48.09
C PRO A 9 -13.75 -33.84 46.95
N LEU A 10 -13.64 -33.36 45.71
CA LEU A 10 -13.62 -34.22 44.53
C LEU A 10 -12.41 -35.14 44.62
N THR A 11 -12.65 -36.43 44.81
CA THR A 11 -11.58 -37.43 44.76
C THR A 11 -11.17 -37.67 43.31
N TYR A 12 -9.89 -38.01 43.09
CA TYR A 12 -9.33 -38.34 41.77
C TYR A 12 -10.15 -39.39 41.01
N LYS A 13 -10.80 -40.33 41.72
CA LYS A 13 -11.72 -41.31 41.14
C LYS A 13 -12.99 -40.69 40.53
N SER A 14 -13.48 -39.60 41.11
CA SER A 14 -14.64 -38.87 40.61
C SER A 14 -14.30 -38.13 39.32
N VAL A 15 -13.11 -37.51 39.25
CA VAL A 15 -12.64 -36.80 38.04
C VAL A 15 -12.45 -37.76 36.87
N ILE A 16 -11.83 -38.92 37.09
CA ILE A 16 -11.69 -39.97 36.07
C ILE A 16 -13.07 -40.51 35.64
N GLY A 17 -13.99 -40.69 36.59
CA GLY A 17 -15.36 -41.12 36.28
C GLY A 17 -16.10 -40.15 35.37
N TYR A 18 -16.03 -38.84 35.66
CA TYR A 18 -16.65 -37.82 34.82
C TYR A 18 -15.96 -37.69 33.45
N GLY A 19 -14.63 -37.82 33.39
CA GLY A 19 -13.87 -37.81 32.14
C GLY A 19 -14.25 -38.97 31.21
N LEU A 20 -14.41 -40.18 31.76
CA LEU A 20 -14.84 -41.34 30.97
C LEU A 20 -16.28 -41.20 30.46
N ILE A 21 -17.18 -40.59 31.25
CA ILE A 21 -18.57 -40.34 30.82
C ILE A 21 -18.61 -39.31 29.69
N LEU A 22 -17.79 -38.24 29.78
CA LEU A 22 -17.66 -37.23 28.72
C LEU A 22 -17.09 -37.82 27.44
N LEU A 23 -16.06 -38.67 27.54
CA LEU A 23 -15.45 -39.35 26.39
C LEU A 23 -16.45 -40.31 25.73
N LEU A 24 -17.25 -41.03 26.51
CA LEU A 24 -18.30 -41.91 26.00
C LEU A 24 -19.42 -41.12 25.31
N LEU A 25 -19.82 -39.97 25.87
CA LEU A 25 -20.80 -39.07 25.25
C LEU A 25 -20.30 -38.50 23.92
N LEU A 26 -19.02 -38.14 23.83
CA LEU A 26 -18.38 -37.68 22.59
C LEU A 26 -18.32 -38.78 21.53
N LEU A 27 -17.95 -40.01 21.90
CA LEU A 27 -17.89 -41.15 20.98
C LEU A 27 -19.27 -41.56 20.42
N VAL A 28 -20.36 -41.27 21.15
CA VAL A 28 -21.74 -41.55 20.69
C VAL A 28 -22.33 -40.37 19.91
N ALA A 29 -21.96 -39.13 20.22
CA ALA A 29 -22.49 -37.93 19.56
C ALA A 29 -21.88 -37.67 18.17
N VAL A 30 -20.59 -37.99 17.97
CA VAL A 30 -19.87 -37.71 16.72
C VAL A 30 -20.44 -38.48 15.51
N PRO A 31 -20.81 -39.78 15.60
CA PRO A 31 -21.44 -40.48 14.48
C PRO A 31 -22.90 -40.04 14.22
N ALA A 32 -23.57 -39.46 15.21
CA ALA A 32 -24.97 -39.03 15.10
C ALA A 32 -25.12 -37.67 14.38
N LEU A 33 -24.09 -36.81 14.44
CA LEU A 33 -24.05 -35.52 13.74
C LEU A 33 -23.60 -35.65 12.27
N ALA A 34 -22.95 -36.75 11.89
CA ALA A 34 -22.46 -36.96 10.54
C ALA A 34 -23.52 -37.39 9.52
N ASN A 35 -24.72 -37.81 9.95
CA ASN A 35 -25.68 -38.49 9.07
C ASN A 35 -27.01 -37.79 8.81
N ASN A 36 -27.27 -36.57 9.32
CA ASN A 36 -28.52 -35.86 9.04
C ASN A 36 -28.38 -34.33 9.12
N SER A 37 -27.97 -33.65 8.03
CA SER A 37 -28.51 -32.34 7.58
C SER A 37 -27.74 -31.78 6.37
N PRO A 38 -28.42 -31.22 5.34
CA PRO A 38 -27.79 -30.49 4.24
C PRO A 38 -27.58 -29.02 4.63
N GLY A 39 -26.33 -28.58 4.75
CA GLY A 39 -26.00 -27.22 5.19
C GLY A 39 -24.57 -26.79 4.87
N SER A 40 -24.21 -26.76 3.59
CA SER A 40 -22.95 -26.19 3.10
C SER A 40 -23.23 -24.94 2.26
N ARG A 41 -23.43 -23.79 2.94
CA ARG A 41 -23.50 -22.44 2.33
C ARG A 41 -22.97 -21.32 3.26
N LEU A 42 -22.08 -21.62 4.21
CA LEU A 42 -21.71 -20.64 5.25
C LEU A 42 -20.25 -20.19 5.30
N LEU A 43 -19.42 -20.50 4.30
CA LEU A 43 -18.07 -19.92 4.20
C LEU A 43 -17.75 -19.64 2.74
N ASP A 44 -18.30 -18.54 2.22
CA ASP A 44 -17.77 -17.86 1.04
C ASP A 44 -17.22 -16.52 1.55
N LEU A 45 -15.90 -16.46 1.76
CA LEU A 45 -15.18 -15.28 2.21
C LEU A 45 -14.26 -14.83 1.06
N SER A 46 -14.84 -14.18 0.06
CA SER A 46 -14.08 -13.43 -0.93
C SER A 46 -14.04 -11.95 -0.53
N PHE A 47 -12.86 -11.42 -0.24
CA PHE A 47 -12.64 -9.98 -0.07
C PHE A 47 -12.25 -9.35 -1.41
N ASN A 48 -12.88 -8.22 -1.74
CA ASN A 48 -12.61 -7.43 -2.95
C ASN A 48 -11.27 -6.68 -2.82
N SER A 49 -10.23 -7.14 -3.53
CA SER A 49 -9.11 -6.29 -3.95
C SER A 49 -9.36 -5.82 -5.39
N THR A 50 -8.84 -4.65 -5.75
CA THR A 50 -9.00 -4.02 -7.06
C THR A 50 -8.30 -4.84 -8.15
N THR A 51 -9.03 -5.86 -8.59
CA THR A 51 -9.20 -6.46 -9.92
C THR A 51 -7.93 -6.73 -10.75
N GLY A 52 -7.77 -7.97 -11.20
CA GLY A 52 -6.84 -8.34 -12.28
C GLY A 52 -6.06 -9.62 -12.03
N TYR A 53 -5.88 -10.09 -10.80
CA TYR A 53 -4.95 -11.21 -10.52
C TYR A 53 -5.60 -12.60 -10.59
N THR A 54 -6.92 -12.65 -10.72
CA THR A 54 -7.66 -13.91 -10.85
C THR A 54 -8.75 -13.79 -11.90
N LEU A 55 -9.18 -14.91 -12.47
CA LEU A 55 -10.31 -15.01 -13.40
C LEU A 55 -11.57 -14.28 -12.89
N LYS A 56 -11.91 -14.42 -11.60
CA LYS A 56 -13.09 -13.79 -10.98
C LYS A 56 -12.99 -12.27 -10.87
N SER A 57 -11.76 -11.76 -10.92
CA SER A 57 -11.45 -10.34 -10.73
C SER A 57 -10.93 -9.70 -12.02
N ALA A 58 -11.11 -10.34 -13.18
CA ALA A 58 -10.58 -9.86 -14.45
C ALA A 58 -11.07 -8.45 -14.81
N ARG A 59 -10.17 -7.60 -15.31
CA ARG A 59 -10.45 -6.21 -15.73
C ARG A 59 -11.12 -6.17 -17.11
N PRO A 60 -12.01 -5.23 -17.42
CA PRO A 60 -12.50 -5.07 -18.79
C PRO A 60 -11.32 -4.81 -19.76
N LEU A 61 -11.29 -5.51 -20.90
CA LEU A 61 -10.33 -5.23 -21.97
C LEU A 61 -10.85 -4.09 -22.83
N SER A 62 -10.14 -2.95 -22.86
CA SER A 62 -10.50 -1.81 -23.70
C SER A 62 -9.93 -1.96 -25.12
N GLN A 63 -10.63 -1.40 -26.11
CA GLN A 63 -10.13 -1.34 -27.48
C GLN A 63 -8.93 -0.38 -27.52
N GLY A 64 -7.88 -0.74 -28.25
CA GLY A 64 -6.62 0.00 -28.22
C GLY A 64 -5.64 -0.58 -27.21
N ILE A 65 -4.81 0.28 -26.62
CA ILE A 65 -3.64 -0.13 -25.83
C ILE A 65 -4.00 -0.23 -24.34
N ASN A 66 -3.78 -1.40 -23.75
CA ASN A 66 -3.91 -1.65 -22.31
C ASN A 66 -2.49 -1.80 -21.73
N VAL A 67 -2.03 -0.84 -20.93
CA VAL A 67 -0.67 -0.85 -20.34
C VAL A 67 -0.70 -1.29 -18.89
N ASN A 68 0.30 -2.08 -18.47
CA ASN A 68 0.52 -2.45 -17.07
C ASN A 68 1.93 -3.03 -16.88
N HIS A 69 2.23 -3.51 -15.68
CA HIS A 69 3.44 -4.29 -15.37
C HIS A 69 3.09 -5.62 -14.70
N LEU A 70 4.06 -6.53 -14.65
CA LEU A 70 4.01 -7.81 -13.93
C LEU A 70 5.34 -8.06 -13.21
N ASN A 71 5.29 -8.31 -11.91
CA ASN A 71 6.43 -8.82 -11.16
C ASN A 71 6.64 -10.33 -11.41
N PRO A 72 7.76 -10.92 -10.96
CA PRO A 72 8.01 -12.34 -11.08
C PRO A 72 6.90 -13.21 -10.47
N GLY A 73 6.36 -14.12 -11.27
CA GLY A 73 5.28 -15.04 -10.87
C GLY A 73 3.87 -14.47 -11.00
N GLU A 74 3.71 -13.18 -11.32
CA GLU A 74 2.41 -12.53 -11.40
C GLU A 74 1.67 -12.79 -12.72
N GLU A 75 0.36 -12.56 -12.68
CA GLU A 75 -0.53 -12.59 -13.83
C GLU A 75 -1.60 -11.51 -13.75
N ASN A 76 -1.98 -11.00 -14.91
CA ASN A 76 -3.05 -10.05 -15.09
C ASN A 76 -4.11 -10.65 -16.00
N TRP A 77 -5.37 -10.48 -15.63
CA TRP A 77 -6.54 -11.04 -16.26
C TRP A 77 -7.41 -9.92 -16.79
N TYR A 78 -7.72 -10.01 -18.07
CA TYR A 78 -8.70 -9.17 -18.74
C TYR A 78 -9.91 -9.99 -19.15
N VAL A 79 -11.09 -9.40 -19.16
CA VAL A 79 -12.34 -9.98 -19.64
C VAL A 79 -12.85 -9.15 -20.80
N TYR A 80 -13.29 -9.81 -21.87
CA TYR A 80 -14.00 -9.16 -22.95
C TYR A 80 -15.16 -10.03 -23.44
N SER A 81 -16.21 -9.35 -23.89
CA SER A 81 -17.32 -9.94 -24.62
C SER A 81 -17.46 -9.20 -25.94
N ARG A 82 -18.08 -9.81 -26.96
CA ARG A 82 -18.28 -9.14 -28.25
C ARG A 82 -19.06 -7.81 -28.11
N ASP A 83 -19.98 -7.76 -27.16
CA ASP A 83 -20.77 -6.55 -26.87
C ASP A 83 -19.92 -5.41 -26.29
N SER A 84 -18.74 -5.70 -25.74
CA SER A 84 -17.87 -4.71 -25.09
C SER A 84 -17.26 -3.68 -26.06
N PHE A 85 -17.19 -3.97 -27.36
CA PHE A 85 -16.58 -3.08 -28.35
C PHE A 85 -17.57 -2.30 -29.22
N ASN A 86 -18.88 -2.35 -28.94
CA ASN A 86 -19.93 -1.70 -29.74
C ASN A 86 -19.93 -2.04 -31.25
N GLU A 87 -19.15 -3.03 -31.69
CA GLU A 87 -19.05 -3.46 -33.09
C GLU A 87 -19.83 -4.76 -33.33
N THR A 88 -21.11 -4.63 -33.67
CA THR A 88 -22.02 -5.77 -33.88
C THR A 88 -21.69 -6.65 -35.07
N THR A 89 -20.74 -6.28 -35.93
CA THR A 89 -20.43 -7.00 -37.18
C THR A 89 -19.07 -7.69 -37.18
N ALA A 90 -18.24 -7.44 -36.17
CA ALA A 90 -16.91 -7.98 -36.13
C ALA A 90 -16.85 -9.28 -35.33
N ASN A 91 -16.40 -10.34 -36.00
CA ASN A 91 -16.31 -11.67 -35.41
C ASN A 91 -14.87 -12.05 -35.10
N THR A 92 -13.89 -11.15 -35.33
CA THR A 92 -12.46 -11.43 -35.10
C THR A 92 -11.88 -10.37 -34.18
N ILE A 93 -11.11 -10.82 -33.18
CA ILE A 93 -10.25 -9.94 -32.39
C ILE A 93 -8.79 -10.28 -32.68
N ALA A 94 -7.95 -9.25 -32.71
CA ALA A 94 -6.50 -9.32 -32.76
C ALA A 94 -5.95 -8.75 -31.45
N LEU A 95 -5.06 -9.50 -30.82
CA LEU A 95 -4.36 -9.14 -29.59
C LEU A 95 -2.85 -9.13 -29.88
N ALA A 96 -2.19 -8.03 -29.53
CA ALA A 96 -0.74 -7.91 -29.60
C ALA A 96 -0.19 -7.52 -28.23
N LEU A 97 0.62 -8.39 -27.63
CA LEU A 97 1.34 -8.12 -26.40
C LEU A 97 2.77 -7.69 -26.75
N ARG A 98 3.15 -6.48 -26.35
CA ARG A 98 4.54 -6.04 -26.38
C ARG A 98 5.04 -5.90 -24.97
N TYR A 99 6.26 -6.33 -24.72
CA TYR A 99 6.85 -6.15 -23.42
C TYR A 99 8.36 -5.90 -23.48
N GLN A 100 8.85 -5.20 -22.46
CA GLN A 100 10.27 -4.94 -22.25
C GLN A 100 10.73 -5.62 -20.96
N SER A 101 11.91 -6.22 -21.01
CA SER A 101 12.54 -6.86 -19.86
C SER A 101 14.05 -6.65 -19.91
N GLU A 102 14.69 -6.69 -18.75
CA GLU A 102 16.15 -6.62 -18.62
C GLU A 102 16.85 -7.84 -19.23
N ALA A 103 16.11 -8.93 -19.42
CA ALA A 103 16.59 -10.15 -20.06
C ALA A 103 15.73 -10.53 -21.28
N VAL A 104 16.33 -11.30 -22.19
CA VAL A 104 15.57 -11.92 -23.29
C VAL A 104 14.71 -13.03 -22.71
N LEU A 105 13.40 -12.82 -22.66
CA LEU A 105 12.44 -13.79 -22.16
C LEU A 105 11.88 -14.65 -23.30
N SER A 106 11.68 -15.93 -23.02
CA SER A 106 10.94 -16.83 -23.90
C SER A 106 9.43 -16.61 -23.77
N THR A 107 8.65 -17.05 -24.77
CA THR A 107 7.17 -17.03 -24.70
C THR A 107 6.59 -17.97 -23.65
N THR A 108 7.41 -18.82 -23.02
CA THR A 108 7.02 -19.62 -21.85
C THR A 108 7.23 -18.88 -20.54
N GLU A 109 8.09 -17.85 -20.53
CA GLU A 109 8.39 -17.02 -19.38
C GLU A 109 7.50 -15.77 -19.34
N ALA A 110 7.26 -15.07 -20.45
CA ALA A 110 6.33 -13.95 -20.51
C ALA A 110 5.50 -13.97 -21.80
N ASN A 111 4.17 -14.05 -21.64
CA ASN A 111 3.22 -14.11 -22.76
C ASN A 111 1.78 -13.86 -22.28
N PHE A 112 0.82 -14.05 -23.17
CA PHE A 112 -0.59 -14.10 -22.83
C PHE A 112 -1.29 -15.36 -23.36
N GLN A 113 -2.36 -15.74 -22.67
CA GLN A 113 -3.23 -16.88 -22.98
C GLN A 113 -4.68 -16.40 -23.07
N ILE A 114 -5.42 -16.91 -24.05
CA ILE A 114 -6.83 -16.63 -24.27
C ILE A 114 -7.63 -17.84 -23.80
N LEU A 115 -8.58 -17.59 -22.90
CA LEU A 115 -9.51 -18.58 -22.39
C LEU A 115 -10.94 -18.16 -22.73
N THR A 116 -11.85 -19.13 -22.80
CA THR A 116 -13.26 -18.88 -23.07
C THR A 116 -14.15 -19.66 -22.11
N GLU A 117 -15.26 -19.06 -21.75
CA GLU A 117 -16.35 -19.65 -20.98
C GLU A 117 -17.66 -19.39 -21.72
N ALA A 118 -18.43 -20.46 -21.98
CA ALA A 118 -19.77 -20.30 -22.52
C ALA A 118 -20.64 -19.53 -21.53
N GLN A 119 -21.39 -18.53 -21.99
CA GLN A 119 -22.38 -17.84 -21.16
C GLN A 119 -23.52 -18.81 -20.86
N SER A 120 -23.31 -19.65 -19.85
CA SER A 120 -24.33 -20.56 -19.36
C SER A 120 -25.36 -19.77 -18.57
N ASN A 121 -26.61 -20.23 -18.64
CA ASN A 121 -27.74 -19.63 -17.93
C ASN A 121 -27.39 -19.50 -16.43
N PRO A 122 -27.50 -18.32 -15.80
CA PRO A 122 -27.02 -18.03 -14.43
C PRO A 122 -27.61 -18.90 -13.31
N ALA A 123 -28.47 -19.88 -13.62
CA ALA A 123 -29.09 -20.80 -12.67
C ALA A 123 -28.22 -22.03 -12.30
N THR A 124 -27.12 -22.31 -13.00
CA THR A 124 -26.28 -23.50 -12.73
C THR A 124 -24.81 -23.14 -12.54
N TYR A 125 -24.45 -22.67 -11.35
CA TYR A 125 -23.06 -22.45 -10.91
C TYR A 125 -22.36 -23.77 -10.56
N ALA A 126 -22.17 -24.66 -11.55
CA ALA A 126 -21.12 -25.67 -11.43
C ALA A 126 -19.77 -24.99 -11.72
N SER A 127 -18.69 -25.43 -11.07
CA SER A 127 -17.33 -24.93 -11.36
C SER A 127 -17.00 -25.19 -12.83
N ILE A 128 -17.10 -24.15 -13.67
CA ILE A 128 -16.71 -24.22 -15.08
C ILE A 128 -15.23 -23.84 -15.14
N THR A 129 -14.40 -24.76 -15.65
CA THR A 129 -13.00 -24.47 -15.95
C THR A 129 -12.95 -23.84 -17.35
N PRO A 130 -12.48 -22.59 -17.51
CA PRO A 130 -12.36 -21.97 -18.82
C PRO A 130 -11.50 -22.82 -19.77
N GLN A 131 -11.91 -22.89 -21.03
CA GLN A 131 -11.18 -23.62 -22.06
C GLN A 131 -10.15 -22.70 -22.72
N THR A 132 -8.89 -23.13 -22.83
CA THR A 132 -7.88 -22.41 -23.62
C THR A 132 -8.26 -22.40 -25.10
N VAL A 133 -8.35 -21.20 -25.67
CA VAL A 133 -8.62 -20.94 -27.10
C VAL A 133 -7.32 -20.80 -27.89
N GLY A 134 -6.30 -20.21 -27.28
CA GLY A 134 -4.97 -20.06 -27.87
C GLY A 134 -4.04 -19.26 -26.98
N ASP A 135 -2.78 -19.15 -27.41
CA ASP A 135 -1.74 -18.37 -26.74
C ASP A 135 -1.14 -17.37 -27.73
N GLY A 136 -0.51 -16.31 -27.22
CA GLY A 136 0.28 -15.39 -28.03
C GLY A 136 1.42 -16.12 -28.74
N THR A 137 1.55 -15.93 -30.05
CA THR A 137 2.63 -16.50 -30.86
C THR A 137 3.69 -15.44 -31.16
N LEU A 138 4.96 -15.81 -31.05
CA LEU A 138 6.07 -14.89 -31.34
C LEU A 138 6.04 -14.49 -32.82
N LEU A 139 6.07 -13.19 -33.11
CA LEU A 139 6.30 -12.68 -34.46
C LEU A 139 7.77 -12.93 -34.82
N THR A 140 8.01 -13.79 -35.81
CA THR A 140 9.27 -14.53 -36.01
C THR A 140 10.50 -13.68 -36.39
N ASP A 141 10.37 -12.37 -36.52
CA ASP A 141 11.45 -11.42 -36.83
C ASP A 141 11.43 -10.15 -35.94
N ALA A 142 10.63 -10.13 -34.86
CA ALA A 142 10.35 -8.93 -34.08
C ALA A 142 11.21 -8.73 -32.82
N THR A 143 12.32 -9.46 -32.65
CA THR A 143 13.35 -9.06 -31.67
C THR A 143 14.10 -7.86 -32.21
N ASN A 144 13.48 -6.68 -32.08
CA ASN A 144 14.12 -5.42 -32.37
C ASN A 144 15.33 -5.22 -31.43
N GLN A 145 16.33 -4.48 -31.90
CA GLN A 145 17.55 -4.14 -31.13
C GLN A 145 17.26 -3.43 -29.78
N SER A 146 16.00 -3.08 -29.51
CA SER A 146 15.51 -2.41 -28.30
C SER A 146 15.20 -3.33 -27.12
N GLY A 147 15.34 -4.66 -27.24
CA GLY A 147 14.99 -5.58 -26.15
C GLY A 147 13.47 -5.74 -25.92
N THR A 148 12.65 -5.27 -26.86
CA THR A 148 11.19 -5.44 -26.84
C THR A 148 10.81 -6.76 -27.52
N THR A 149 9.95 -7.54 -26.88
CA THR A 149 9.38 -8.78 -27.45
C THR A 149 7.91 -8.55 -27.78
N GLU A 150 7.46 -9.04 -28.93
CA GLU A 150 6.06 -8.95 -29.37
C GLU A 150 5.48 -10.34 -29.64
N THR A 151 4.34 -10.65 -29.00
CA THR A 151 3.53 -11.84 -29.29
C THR A 151 2.15 -11.42 -29.79
N PHE A 152 1.61 -12.24 -30.71
CA PHE A 152 0.37 -11.93 -31.40
C PHE A 152 -0.59 -13.13 -31.40
N TRP A 153 -1.88 -12.83 -31.27
CA TRP A 153 -2.95 -13.78 -31.45
C TRP A 153 -4.13 -13.14 -32.19
N SER A 154 -4.76 -13.88 -33.10
CA SER A 154 -6.03 -13.47 -33.70
C SER A 154 -6.98 -14.66 -33.77
N GLY A 155 -8.23 -14.47 -33.38
CA GLY A 155 -9.21 -15.55 -33.36
C GLY A 155 -10.64 -15.06 -33.54
N GLN A 156 -11.51 -15.99 -33.94
CA GLN A 156 -12.94 -15.73 -34.01
C GLN A 156 -13.54 -15.68 -32.59
N VAL A 157 -14.47 -14.76 -32.37
CA VAL A 157 -15.18 -14.55 -31.11
C VAL A 157 -16.67 -14.82 -31.29
N ASP A 158 -17.21 -15.71 -30.46
CA ASP A 158 -18.63 -16.09 -30.44
C ASP A 158 -19.42 -15.11 -29.57
N GLU A 159 -20.63 -14.75 -30.00
CA GLU A 159 -21.55 -13.86 -29.26
C GLU A 159 -21.98 -14.48 -27.91
N THR A 160 -21.97 -15.81 -27.82
CA THR A 160 -22.44 -16.56 -26.66
C THR A 160 -21.35 -16.86 -25.64
N ASN A 161 -20.12 -16.42 -25.87
CA ASN A 161 -18.98 -16.72 -25.01
C ASN A 161 -18.40 -15.45 -24.38
N THR A 162 -17.98 -15.58 -23.11
CA THR A 162 -17.10 -14.63 -22.46
C THR A 162 -15.67 -15.09 -22.68
N TYR A 163 -14.77 -14.14 -22.99
CA TYR A 163 -13.37 -14.42 -23.20
C TYR A 163 -12.53 -13.76 -22.12
N TYR A 164 -11.47 -14.46 -21.73
CA TYR A 164 -10.50 -13.99 -20.75
C TYR A 164 -9.11 -13.98 -21.36
N VAL A 165 -8.35 -12.91 -21.13
CA VAL A 165 -6.96 -12.79 -21.55
C VAL A 165 -6.09 -12.76 -20.31
N ARG A 166 -5.31 -13.83 -20.09
CA ARG A 166 -4.35 -13.96 -19.00
C ARG A 166 -2.97 -13.57 -19.52
N VAL A 167 -2.47 -12.40 -19.17
CA VAL A 167 -1.08 -11.98 -19.36
C VAL A 167 -0.28 -12.47 -18.15
N PHE A 168 0.84 -13.16 -18.34
CA PHE A 168 1.60 -13.75 -17.24
C PHE A 168 3.10 -13.50 -17.37
N ASN A 169 3.77 -13.47 -16.23
CA ASN A 169 5.21 -13.37 -16.10
C ASN A 169 5.75 -14.43 -15.14
N LYS A 170 6.30 -15.50 -15.68
CA LYS A 170 7.01 -16.58 -14.97
C LYS A 170 8.52 -16.37 -14.95
N SER A 171 9.01 -15.26 -15.49
CA SER A 171 10.44 -14.92 -15.43
C SER A 171 10.80 -14.39 -14.04
N PRO A 172 12.10 -14.41 -13.65
CA PRO A 172 12.56 -13.77 -12.42
C PRO A 172 12.69 -12.25 -12.54
N PHE A 173 12.34 -11.65 -13.68
CA PHE A 173 12.46 -10.22 -13.94
C PHE A 173 11.09 -9.56 -13.98
N ARG A 174 11.02 -8.29 -13.58
CA ARG A 174 9.82 -7.47 -13.82
C ARG A 174 9.65 -7.24 -15.33
N VAL A 175 8.38 -7.20 -15.76
CA VAL A 175 8.02 -6.99 -17.17
C VAL A 175 7.03 -5.83 -17.27
N GLU A 176 7.39 -4.81 -18.02
CA GLU A 176 6.47 -3.75 -18.43
C GLU A 176 5.86 -4.12 -19.78
N TYR A 177 4.54 -4.06 -19.89
CA TYR A 177 3.84 -4.51 -21.10
C TYR A 177 2.73 -3.58 -21.57
N SER A 178 2.45 -3.68 -22.87
CA SER A 178 1.29 -3.10 -23.53
C SER A 178 0.55 -4.19 -24.30
N LEU A 179 -0.73 -4.38 -24.01
CA LEU A 179 -1.64 -5.29 -24.69
C LEU A 179 -2.59 -4.50 -25.59
N GLU A 180 -2.35 -4.50 -26.90
CA GLU A 180 -3.21 -3.87 -27.89
C GLU A 180 -4.34 -4.83 -28.30
N ALA A 181 -5.59 -4.39 -28.16
CA ALA A 181 -6.78 -5.12 -28.59
C ALA A 181 -7.46 -4.39 -29.76
N LYS A 182 -7.58 -5.08 -30.89
CA LYS A 182 -8.21 -4.54 -32.09
C LYS A 182 -9.26 -5.50 -32.64
N VAL A 183 -10.41 -4.93 -32.96
CA VAL A 183 -11.49 -5.62 -33.64
C VAL A 183 -11.21 -5.59 -35.14
N ASP A 184 -11.19 -6.75 -35.80
CA ASP A 184 -10.98 -6.85 -37.25
C ASP A 184 -12.27 -7.32 -37.94
N SER A 185 -12.84 -6.43 -38.76
CA SER A 185 -14.04 -6.67 -39.54
C SER A 185 -13.76 -7.45 -40.84
N SER A 186 -12.49 -7.70 -41.19
CA SER A 186 -12.12 -8.36 -42.43
C SER A 186 -11.99 -9.89 -42.25
N ALA A 187 -12.66 -10.65 -43.12
CA ALA A 187 -12.70 -12.11 -43.10
C ALA A 187 -11.38 -12.83 -43.47
N ALA A 188 -10.24 -12.13 -43.42
CA ALA A 188 -8.92 -12.67 -43.72
C ALA A 188 -8.25 -13.26 -42.46
N ALA A 189 -8.92 -14.21 -41.82
CA ALA A 189 -8.35 -14.95 -40.69
C ALA A 189 -7.06 -15.67 -41.11
N GLY A 190 -5.92 -15.27 -40.54
CA GLY A 190 -4.62 -15.92 -40.74
C GLY A 190 -3.55 -15.09 -41.45
N ALA A 191 -3.85 -13.88 -41.93
CA ALA A 191 -2.84 -12.92 -42.35
C ALA A 191 -2.59 -11.92 -41.22
N ILE A 192 -1.32 -11.70 -40.85
CA ILE A 192 -0.95 -10.56 -39.98
C ILE A 192 -1.53 -9.30 -40.66
N PRO A 193 -2.39 -8.52 -39.98
CA PRO A 193 -3.00 -7.34 -40.61
C PRO A 193 -1.92 -6.44 -41.19
N ALA A 194 -2.04 -6.07 -42.47
CA ALA A 194 -1.02 -5.28 -43.18
C ALA A 194 -0.69 -3.93 -42.49
N GLY A 195 -1.59 -3.44 -41.63
CA GLY A 195 -1.37 -2.27 -40.79
C GLY A 195 -0.35 -2.45 -39.66
N LEU A 196 -0.01 -3.69 -39.26
CA LEU A 196 1.02 -3.95 -38.25
C LEU A 196 2.44 -3.92 -38.84
N ASN A 197 2.64 -4.42 -40.07
CA ASN A 197 3.98 -4.56 -40.67
C ASN A 197 4.59 -3.25 -41.19
N THR A 198 3.79 -2.24 -41.53
CA THR A 198 4.29 -0.95 -42.09
C THR A 198 4.84 0.03 -41.04
N LEU A 199 4.77 -0.30 -39.75
CA LEU A 199 5.23 0.57 -38.66
C LEU A 199 6.70 0.30 -38.24
N ILE A 200 7.29 -0.81 -38.70
CA ILE A 200 8.44 -1.48 -38.07
C ILE A 200 9.78 -0.69 -38.09
N SER A 201 9.96 0.33 -38.92
CA SER A 201 11.27 1.02 -39.07
C SER A 201 11.35 2.47 -38.55
N SER A 202 10.33 2.99 -37.85
CA SER A 202 10.37 4.34 -37.24
C SER A 202 9.62 4.43 -35.90
N ASN A 203 9.60 3.32 -35.14
CA ASN A 203 8.59 3.03 -34.14
C ASN A 203 8.60 3.87 -32.85
N GLU A 204 9.74 4.41 -32.39
CA GLU A 204 9.74 5.32 -31.23
C GLU A 204 8.95 6.60 -31.55
N ASN A 205 9.20 7.21 -32.71
CA ASN A 205 8.50 8.43 -33.12
C ASN A 205 7.04 8.20 -33.50
N LEU A 206 6.69 6.99 -33.96
CA LEU A 206 5.30 6.64 -34.32
C LEU A 206 4.44 6.39 -33.08
N ASN A 207 4.97 5.74 -32.04
CA ASN A 207 4.24 5.49 -30.80
C ASN A 207 3.95 6.81 -30.07
N THR A 208 4.97 7.66 -29.88
CA THR A 208 4.80 9.00 -29.30
C THR A 208 3.84 9.86 -30.12
N ARG A 209 3.93 9.83 -31.45
CA ARG A 209 3.03 10.62 -32.32
C ARG A 209 1.60 10.08 -32.30
N GLN A 210 1.39 8.77 -32.32
CA GLN A 210 0.06 8.16 -32.24
C GLN A 210 -0.59 8.44 -30.88
N MET A 211 0.18 8.33 -29.79
CA MET A 211 -0.28 8.66 -28.44
C MET A 211 -0.62 10.16 -28.31
N ALA A 212 0.22 11.05 -28.87
CA ALA A 212 -0.08 12.48 -28.95
C ALA A 212 -1.39 12.77 -29.70
N TRP A 213 -1.66 12.09 -30.81
CA TRP A 213 -2.91 12.25 -31.57
C TRP A 213 -4.12 11.66 -30.85
N ALA A 214 -3.96 10.52 -30.16
CA ALA A 214 -5.03 9.92 -29.34
C ALA A 214 -5.41 10.83 -28.17
N LEU A 215 -4.42 11.34 -27.44
CA LEU A 215 -4.63 12.32 -26.37
C LEU A 215 -5.27 13.60 -26.88
N THR A 216 -4.87 14.07 -28.06
CA THR A 216 -5.48 15.25 -28.68
C THR A 216 -6.95 15.00 -29.04
N ALA A 217 -7.26 13.84 -29.62
CA ALA A 217 -8.64 13.48 -29.96
C ALA A 217 -9.52 13.44 -28.70
N GLN A 218 -9.02 12.84 -27.62
CA GLN A 218 -9.71 12.79 -26.34
C GLN A 218 -9.86 14.19 -25.72
N ALA A 219 -8.83 15.04 -25.79
CA ALA A 219 -8.87 16.40 -25.27
C ALA A 219 -9.97 17.25 -25.94
N VAL A 220 -10.18 17.08 -27.25
CA VAL A 220 -11.12 17.92 -28.01
C VAL A 220 -12.52 17.34 -28.16
N ASP A 221 -12.77 16.13 -27.65
CA ASP A 221 -14.03 15.40 -27.88
C ASP A 221 -15.26 16.15 -27.32
N ASN A 222 -15.08 16.85 -26.20
CA ASN A 222 -16.11 17.65 -25.54
C ASN A 222 -16.06 19.15 -25.91
N MET A 223 -15.15 19.57 -26.79
CA MET A 223 -14.99 20.97 -27.18
C MET A 223 -15.87 21.34 -28.37
N THR A 224 -16.27 22.61 -28.47
CA THR A 224 -16.84 23.10 -29.72
C THR A 224 -15.76 23.08 -30.82
N ALA A 225 -16.16 23.00 -32.09
CA ALA A 225 -15.20 23.00 -33.20
C ALA A 225 -14.26 24.23 -33.21
N VAL A 226 -14.72 25.37 -32.66
CA VAL A 226 -13.92 26.59 -32.55
C VAL A 226 -12.89 26.46 -31.42
N ASP A 227 -13.31 25.96 -30.25
CA ASP A 227 -12.43 25.78 -29.09
C ASP A 227 -11.41 24.67 -29.35
N ALA A 228 -11.82 23.56 -29.97
CA ALA A 228 -10.93 22.48 -30.40
C ALA A 228 -9.84 23.00 -31.36
N ALA A 229 -10.21 23.82 -32.34
CA ALA A 229 -9.25 24.40 -33.28
C ALA A 229 -8.27 25.35 -32.59
N GLN A 230 -8.74 26.17 -31.64
CA GLN A 230 -7.88 27.06 -30.85
C GLN A 230 -6.93 26.26 -29.94
N TRP A 231 -7.45 25.26 -29.24
CA TRP A 231 -6.68 24.36 -28.38
C TRP A 231 -5.58 23.64 -29.17
N MET A 232 -5.91 23.05 -30.32
CA MET A 232 -4.93 22.35 -31.17
C MET A 232 -3.81 23.27 -31.68
N GLN A 233 -4.14 24.52 -32.03
CA GLN A 233 -3.12 25.50 -32.44
C GLN A 233 -2.16 25.84 -31.29
N GLU A 234 -2.69 25.99 -30.08
CA GLU A 234 -1.88 26.27 -28.90
C GLU A 234 -1.06 25.06 -28.44
N ALA A 235 -1.64 23.85 -28.47
CA ALA A 235 -0.96 22.59 -28.22
C ALA A 235 0.19 22.36 -29.21
N GLN A 236 0.00 22.69 -30.49
CA GLN A 236 1.09 22.69 -31.48
C GLN A 236 2.17 23.72 -31.14
N ARG A 237 1.79 24.92 -30.66
CA ARG A 237 2.74 25.98 -30.31
C ARG A 237 3.62 25.62 -29.11
N VAL A 238 3.09 24.88 -28.13
CA VAL A 238 3.85 24.40 -26.98
C VAL A 238 4.60 23.10 -27.25
N GLY A 239 4.39 22.47 -28.42
CA GLY A 239 5.12 21.27 -28.82
C GLY A 239 4.48 19.95 -28.43
N TRP A 240 3.24 19.96 -27.93
CA TRP A 240 2.47 18.74 -27.67
C TRP A 240 2.07 18.04 -28.98
N LEU A 241 1.80 18.81 -30.04
CA LEU A 241 1.38 18.30 -31.34
C LEU A 241 2.45 18.44 -32.42
N VAL A 242 2.82 17.31 -33.04
CA VAL A 242 3.74 17.26 -34.20
C VAL A 242 2.97 16.92 -35.47
N THR A 243 2.76 17.94 -36.31
CA THR A 243 2.10 17.79 -37.61
C THR A 243 3.05 17.22 -38.67
N ALA A 244 2.52 16.68 -39.77
CA ALA A 244 3.31 16.02 -40.81
C ALA A 244 4.33 16.95 -41.53
N GLY A 245 4.28 18.27 -41.28
CA GLY A 245 5.21 19.25 -41.84
C GLY A 245 6.23 19.84 -40.84
N THR A 246 6.17 19.47 -39.55
CA THR A 246 7.09 20.00 -38.54
C THR A 246 8.39 19.21 -38.57
N THR A 247 9.52 19.83 -38.94
CA THR A 247 10.85 19.17 -38.85
C THR A 247 11.29 19.05 -37.39
N PRO A 248 12.15 18.08 -36.99
CA PRO A 248 12.60 17.93 -35.60
C PRO A 248 13.11 19.23 -34.95
N ASP A 249 13.85 20.05 -35.70
CA ASP A 249 14.38 21.34 -35.22
C ASP A 249 13.31 22.43 -35.03
N GLN A 250 12.09 22.19 -35.50
CA GLN A 250 10.93 23.09 -35.38
C GLN A 250 9.96 22.66 -34.28
N ILE A 251 10.19 21.49 -33.64
CA ILE A 251 9.36 21.03 -32.54
C ILE A 251 9.65 21.92 -31.33
N ALA A 252 8.66 22.69 -30.89
CA ALA A 252 8.77 23.43 -29.65
C ALA A 252 9.00 22.44 -28.49
N ASN A 253 9.88 22.77 -27.56
CA ASN A 253 10.09 21.94 -26.37
C ASN A 253 9.01 22.32 -25.34
N PRO A 254 8.13 21.39 -24.91
CA PRO A 254 7.11 21.66 -23.90
C PRO A 254 7.67 22.24 -22.61
N GLY A 255 8.84 21.77 -22.17
CA GLY A 255 9.55 22.32 -21.02
C GLY A 255 10.07 23.75 -21.20
N LYS A 256 9.87 24.39 -22.36
CA LYS A 256 10.15 25.83 -22.56
C LYS A 256 8.88 26.67 -22.71
N ALA A 257 7.71 26.05 -22.72
CA ALA A 257 6.44 26.76 -22.79
C ALA A 257 6.15 27.51 -21.48
N ASN A 258 5.34 28.56 -21.57
CA ASN A 258 4.86 29.26 -20.38
C ASN A 258 4.01 28.28 -19.53
N PRO A 259 4.34 28.06 -18.24
CA PRO A 259 3.60 27.15 -17.37
C PRO A 259 2.08 27.43 -17.35
N GLN A 260 1.67 28.70 -17.35
CA GLN A 260 0.25 29.08 -17.39
C GLN A 260 -0.45 28.63 -18.68
N THR A 261 0.28 28.60 -19.81
CA THR A 261 -0.27 28.09 -21.07
C THR A 261 -0.43 26.57 -21.01
N LEU A 262 0.54 25.85 -20.45
CA LEU A 262 0.45 24.40 -20.26
C LEU A 262 -0.73 24.04 -19.33
N TRP A 263 -0.85 24.71 -18.18
CA TRP A 263 -1.95 24.52 -17.24
C TRP A 263 -3.32 24.76 -17.86
N ARG A 264 -3.46 25.85 -18.63
CA ARG A 264 -4.71 26.15 -19.33
C ARG A 264 -5.07 25.07 -20.35
N LEU A 265 -4.09 24.59 -21.13
CA LEU A 265 -4.33 23.53 -22.11
C LEU A 265 -4.71 22.20 -21.44
N THR A 266 -4.05 21.85 -20.34
CA THR A 266 -4.40 20.66 -19.54
C THR A 266 -5.82 20.77 -19.00
N ALA A 267 -6.17 21.90 -18.37
CA ALA A 267 -7.50 22.12 -17.81
C ALA A 267 -8.60 22.04 -18.88
N GLN A 268 -8.37 22.66 -20.04
CA GLN A 268 -9.29 22.57 -21.18
C GLN A 268 -9.42 21.14 -21.70
N ALA A 269 -8.33 20.37 -21.77
CA ALA A 269 -8.35 19.01 -22.29
C ALA A 269 -9.24 18.07 -21.46
N ILE A 270 -9.24 18.23 -20.14
CA ILE A 270 -10.03 17.38 -19.22
C ILE A 270 -11.42 17.95 -18.89
N GLU A 271 -11.73 19.17 -19.34
CA GLU A 271 -13.00 19.83 -19.09
C GLU A 271 -14.16 19.03 -19.71
N GLY A 272 -15.14 18.66 -18.89
CA GLY A 272 -16.31 17.89 -19.30
C GLY A 272 -16.09 16.37 -19.44
N GLN A 273 -14.87 15.86 -19.22
CA GLN A 273 -14.62 14.41 -19.10
C GLN A 273 -15.07 13.90 -17.71
N ASP A 274 -15.43 12.61 -17.62
CA ASP A 274 -15.60 11.98 -16.31
C ASP A 274 -14.24 11.77 -15.60
N ALA A 275 -14.28 11.57 -14.29
CA ALA A 275 -13.08 11.50 -13.46
C ALA A 275 -12.09 10.41 -13.90
N GLN A 276 -12.59 9.26 -14.36
CA GLN A 276 -11.74 8.15 -14.78
C GLN A 276 -11.04 8.47 -16.11
N THR A 277 -11.79 9.01 -17.07
CA THR A 277 -11.27 9.41 -18.39
C THR A 277 -10.25 10.55 -18.27
N ALA A 278 -10.51 11.54 -17.40
CA ALA A 278 -9.58 12.63 -17.11
C ALA A 278 -8.27 12.15 -16.46
N ALA A 279 -8.35 11.25 -15.48
CA ALA A 279 -7.17 10.69 -14.81
C ALA A 279 -6.30 9.88 -15.80
N GLN A 280 -6.92 9.07 -16.67
CA GLN A 280 -6.22 8.33 -17.71
C GLN A 280 -5.53 9.27 -18.70
N TRP A 281 -6.18 10.37 -19.09
CA TRP A 281 -5.57 11.38 -19.97
C TRP A 281 -4.33 12.02 -19.32
N LEU A 282 -4.41 12.38 -18.04
CA LEU A 282 -3.30 13.01 -17.31
C LEU A 282 -2.08 12.11 -17.18
N ILE A 283 -2.28 10.83 -16.82
CA ILE A 283 -1.19 9.84 -16.72
C ILE A 283 -0.48 9.68 -18.08
N GLN A 284 -1.26 9.58 -19.15
CA GLN A 284 -0.73 9.44 -20.50
C GLN A 284 -0.03 10.72 -20.99
N ALA A 285 -0.54 11.91 -20.65
CA ALA A 285 0.08 13.19 -20.96
C ALA A 285 1.38 13.40 -20.18
N ASP A 286 1.45 12.97 -18.93
CA ASP A 286 2.68 13.00 -18.12
C ASP A 286 3.76 12.07 -18.68
N ALA A 287 3.37 10.84 -19.05
CA ALA A 287 4.27 9.89 -19.72
C ALA A 287 4.83 10.42 -21.05
N MET A 288 4.13 11.37 -21.68
CA MET A 288 4.54 12.07 -22.90
C MET A 288 5.44 13.29 -22.63
N GLY A 289 5.72 13.62 -21.36
CA GLY A 289 6.43 14.82 -20.94
C GLY A 289 5.68 16.12 -21.22
N TRP A 290 4.35 16.06 -21.43
CA TRP A 290 3.55 17.25 -21.71
C TRP A 290 3.38 18.15 -20.48
N LEU A 291 3.46 17.55 -19.28
CA LEU A 291 3.22 18.22 -18.01
C LEU A 291 4.50 18.69 -17.29
N THR A 292 5.68 18.48 -17.88
CA THR A 292 6.96 18.85 -17.24
C THR A 292 7.20 20.36 -17.24
N ILE A 293 7.13 20.99 -16.06
CA ILE A 293 7.46 22.41 -15.86
C ILE A 293 8.87 22.52 -15.25
N PRO A 294 9.82 23.28 -15.84
CA PRO A 294 11.13 23.46 -15.23
C PRO A 294 11.03 24.30 -13.94
N PRO A 295 11.71 23.89 -12.85
CA PRO A 295 11.64 24.53 -11.54
C PRO A 295 12.17 25.98 -11.48
N GLY A 296 12.68 26.54 -12.59
CA GLY A 296 13.23 27.91 -12.65
C GLY A 296 12.37 28.95 -13.40
N THR A 297 11.16 28.62 -13.84
CA THR A 297 10.36 29.52 -14.72
C THR A 297 9.20 30.27 -14.04
N LEU A 298 9.01 30.10 -12.74
CA LEU A 298 7.99 30.82 -11.99
C LEU A 298 8.47 32.25 -11.69
N LYS A 299 7.95 33.24 -12.42
CA LYS A 299 8.06 34.66 -12.06
C LYS A 299 6.86 35.05 -11.21
N ASP A 300 7.13 35.83 -10.16
CA ASP A 300 6.12 36.42 -9.28
C ASP A 300 5.16 37.34 -10.09
N PRO A 301 3.84 37.07 -10.10
CA PRO A 301 2.87 37.93 -10.77
C PRO A 301 2.63 39.28 -10.05
N ASN A 302 3.17 39.50 -8.85
CA ASN A 302 3.05 40.76 -8.12
C ASN A 302 4.07 41.83 -8.54
N ASP A 303 5.10 41.48 -9.31
CA ASP A 303 6.18 42.41 -9.68
C ASP A 303 5.73 43.51 -10.68
N ASP A 304 4.52 43.43 -11.25
CA ASP A 304 4.03 44.35 -12.29
C ASP A 304 2.75 45.14 -11.94
N MET A 305 2.24 45.12 -10.69
CA MET A 305 0.87 45.64 -10.43
C MET A 305 0.60 46.62 -9.27
N PHE A 306 1.58 47.35 -8.71
CA PHE A 306 1.30 48.40 -7.71
C PHE A 306 1.95 49.76 -7.98
N ASP A 307 1.31 50.55 -8.83
CA ASP A 307 1.39 52.03 -8.78
C ASP A 307 -0.01 52.63 -8.96
N LEU A 308 -0.81 52.66 -7.90
CA LEU A 308 -1.96 53.57 -7.79
C LEU A 308 -2.21 53.96 -6.32
N GLY A 309 -1.86 55.20 -5.99
CA GLY A 309 -2.86 56.18 -5.56
C GLY A 309 -3.39 56.13 -4.13
N ASN A 310 -2.69 56.84 -3.26
CA ASN A 310 -3.06 57.30 -1.93
C ASN A 310 -4.37 58.13 -1.86
N GLY A 311 -5.13 57.99 -0.75
CA GLY A 311 -6.18 58.91 -0.27
C GLY A 311 -7.27 58.15 0.51
N GLY A 312 -7.68 58.48 1.74
CA GLY A 312 -7.46 59.64 2.59
C GLY A 312 -8.79 60.01 3.29
N GLY A 313 -8.82 59.97 4.63
CA GLY A 313 -9.67 60.82 5.48
C GLY A 313 -10.98 60.24 6.04
N GLY A 314 -11.26 60.55 7.32
CA GLY A 314 -12.62 60.62 7.85
C GLY A 314 -12.78 60.24 9.32
N ASP A 315 -12.88 61.26 10.16
CA ASP A 315 -13.07 61.28 11.63
C ASP A 315 -14.53 61.02 12.07
N GLU A 316 -14.73 61.01 13.40
CA GLU A 316 -15.98 61.11 14.20
C GLU A 316 -16.64 59.76 14.57
N GLY A 317 -16.95 59.43 15.83
CA GLY A 317 -17.23 60.25 17.01
C GLY A 317 -18.67 59.96 17.48
N GLY A 318 -18.86 59.13 18.51
CA GLY A 318 -20.20 58.83 19.04
C GLY A 318 -20.20 57.77 20.12
N SER A 319 -20.24 58.21 21.38
CA SER A 319 -20.46 57.40 22.56
C SER A 319 -21.96 57.13 22.75
N ASP A 320 -22.39 55.90 22.48
CA ASP A 320 -23.62 55.33 23.02
C ASP A 320 -23.28 53.94 23.55
N GLU A 321 -23.51 53.74 24.85
CA GLU A 321 -23.33 52.48 25.55
C GLU A 321 -24.39 51.50 25.06
N PRO A 322 -24.02 50.45 24.29
CA PRO A 322 -25.00 49.56 23.70
C PRO A 322 -25.47 48.54 24.74
N GLU A 323 -26.77 48.24 24.72
CA GLU A 323 -27.34 47.07 25.40
C GLU A 323 -26.51 45.82 25.09
N PRO A 324 -26.40 44.84 26.03
CA PRO A 324 -25.63 43.63 25.79
C PRO A 324 -26.16 42.93 24.54
N VAL A 325 -25.41 43.09 23.46
CA VAL A 325 -25.68 42.47 22.18
C VAL A 325 -25.76 40.96 22.46
N PRO A 326 -26.85 40.28 22.07
CA PRO A 326 -26.92 38.82 22.21
C PRO A 326 -25.64 38.25 21.60
N ALA A 327 -24.97 37.36 22.34
CA ALA A 327 -23.73 36.75 21.90
C ALA A 327 -23.89 36.38 20.42
N PRO A 328 -23.00 36.87 19.53
CA PRO A 328 -23.12 36.58 18.12
C PRO A 328 -23.29 35.07 17.97
N PRO A 329 -24.24 34.60 17.13
CA PRO A 329 -24.38 33.18 16.88
C PRO A 329 -23.00 32.62 16.59
N ASN A 330 -22.59 31.58 17.33
CA ASN A 330 -21.30 30.92 17.10
C ASN A 330 -21.13 30.80 15.60
N GLU A 331 -20.08 31.43 15.07
CA GLU A 331 -19.78 31.33 13.64
C GLU A 331 -19.82 29.83 13.31
N PRO A 332 -20.56 29.43 12.27
CA PRO A 332 -20.62 28.03 11.90
C PRO A 332 -19.19 27.55 11.78
N GLU A 333 -18.81 26.52 12.55
CA GLU A 333 -17.49 25.91 12.46
C GLU A 333 -17.18 25.75 10.98
N GLU A 334 -16.19 26.51 10.49
CA GLU A 334 -15.75 26.39 9.10
C GLU A 334 -15.55 24.91 8.85
N ALA A 335 -16.26 24.36 7.87
CA ALA A 335 -16.20 22.96 7.52
C ALA A 335 -14.78 22.66 7.04
N TYR A 336 -13.92 22.33 7.99
CA TYR A 336 -12.54 22.03 7.77
C TYR A 336 -12.46 20.66 7.09
N VAL A 337 -12.02 20.66 5.84
CA VAL A 337 -11.68 19.42 5.14
C VAL A 337 -10.20 19.18 5.45
N PRO A 338 -9.86 18.15 6.24
CA PRO A 338 -8.46 17.84 6.51
C PRO A 338 -7.78 17.50 5.19
N VAL A 339 -6.53 17.97 5.06
CA VAL A 339 -5.71 17.71 3.88
C VAL A 339 -4.69 16.65 4.27
N ASN A 340 -4.61 15.55 3.52
CA ASN A 340 -3.45 14.68 3.63
C ASN A 340 -2.34 15.25 2.74
N ILE A 341 -1.12 15.29 3.27
CA ILE A 341 0.05 15.79 2.56
C ILE A 341 1.04 14.64 2.47
N TYR A 342 1.28 14.12 1.27
CA TYR A 342 2.05 12.89 1.04
C TYR A 342 3.54 13.17 0.75
N PRO A 343 4.42 12.15 0.77
CA PRO A 343 5.86 12.28 0.50
C PRO A 343 6.23 12.90 -0.85
N ASN A 344 5.33 12.83 -1.85
CA ASN A 344 5.56 13.41 -3.17
C ASN A 344 5.35 14.92 -3.22
N ASN A 345 4.76 15.50 -2.16
CA ASN A 345 4.59 16.93 -2.00
C ASN A 345 4.72 17.31 -0.50
N PRO A 346 5.89 17.07 0.12
CA PRO A 346 6.07 17.30 1.54
C PRO A 346 6.10 18.82 1.83
N LEU A 347 5.65 19.20 3.03
CA LEU A 347 5.80 20.57 3.54
C LEU A 347 7.27 20.87 3.87
N ASP A 348 7.72 22.09 3.69
CA ASP A 348 9.03 22.50 4.21
C ASP A 348 9.04 22.49 5.74
N PHE A 349 10.03 21.83 6.35
CA PHE A 349 10.19 21.83 7.79
C PHE A 349 10.84 23.14 8.27
N ASN A 350 10.14 23.88 9.14
CA ASN A 350 10.63 25.15 9.66
C ASN A 350 11.38 24.95 10.98
N PHE A 351 12.70 25.17 10.98
CA PHE A 351 13.53 25.11 12.18
C PHE A 351 13.37 26.31 13.14
N ASN A 352 12.79 27.41 12.67
CA ASN A 352 12.64 28.65 13.42
C ASN A 352 11.23 28.83 14.01
N ALA A 353 10.31 27.92 13.71
CA ALA A 353 8.93 27.98 14.16
C ALA A 353 8.41 26.59 14.55
N VAL A 354 7.23 26.56 15.17
CA VAL A 354 6.49 25.31 15.38
C VAL A 354 5.87 24.86 14.06
N ASN A 355 6.02 23.58 13.74
CA ASN A 355 5.38 22.95 12.59
C ASN A 355 4.05 22.36 13.09
N SER A 356 2.92 23.04 12.86
CA SER A 356 1.61 22.64 13.37
C SER A 356 0.64 22.26 12.26
N GLY A 357 -0.31 21.38 12.58
CA GLY A 357 -1.33 20.97 11.63
C GLY A 357 -2.47 20.21 12.30
N ARG A 358 -3.47 19.85 11.48
CA ARG A 358 -4.65 19.11 11.91
C ARG A 358 -4.82 17.90 10.99
N LEU A 359 -4.79 16.70 11.58
CA LEU A 359 -4.88 15.44 10.84
C LEU A 359 -6.28 14.85 10.95
N ALA A 360 -6.82 14.40 9.82
CA ALA A 360 -8.01 13.55 9.80
C ALA A 360 -7.76 12.23 10.54
N PRO A 361 -8.82 11.48 10.85
CA PRO A 361 -8.69 10.04 11.08
C PRO A 361 -7.91 9.37 9.95
N ASP A 362 -6.92 8.55 10.31
CA ASP A 362 -5.98 7.88 9.40
C ASP A 362 -5.18 8.84 8.49
N GLY A 363 -5.16 10.13 8.82
CA GLY A 363 -4.50 11.17 8.04
C GLY A 363 -2.99 11.23 8.27
N GLU A 364 -2.28 11.76 7.28
CA GLU A 364 -0.82 11.92 7.31
C GLU A 364 -0.40 13.30 6.78
N HIS A 365 0.58 13.90 7.45
CA HIS A 365 1.32 15.06 6.93
C HIS A 365 2.79 14.69 6.83
N TRP A 366 3.40 15.06 5.72
CA TRP A 366 4.81 14.81 5.47
C TRP A 366 5.57 16.13 5.40
N TYR A 367 6.73 16.20 6.05
CA TYR A 367 7.64 17.34 6.01
C TYR A 367 8.98 16.93 5.41
N GLN A 368 9.58 17.82 4.64
CA GLN A 368 10.95 17.71 4.17
C GLN A 368 11.86 18.50 5.10
N LEU A 369 12.83 17.79 5.66
CA LEU A 369 13.84 18.30 6.58
C LEU A 369 15.20 18.20 5.89
N GLN A 370 15.84 19.34 5.64
CA GLN A 370 17.25 19.39 5.28
C GLN A 370 17.96 20.26 6.30
N ARG A 371 18.93 19.69 7.02
CA ARG A 371 19.77 20.46 7.91
C ARG A 371 21.04 20.83 7.14
N ASP A 372 21.28 22.13 7.04
CA ASP A 372 22.47 22.75 6.47
C ASP A 372 22.66 24.08 7.21
N ASP A 373 23.43 24.06 8.29
CA ASP A 373 23.79 25.25 9.07
C ASP A 373 25.16 25.82 8.67
N LEU A 374 25.77 25.29 7.60
CA LEU A 374 27.01 25.76 6.97
C LEU A 374 28.22 25.76 7.91
N ASP A 375 28.23 24.92 8.94
CA ASP A 375 29.44 24.69 9.73
C ASP A 375 30.32 23.57 9.14
N GLU A 376 31.34 23.12 9.87
CA GLU A 376 32.27 22.08 9.39
C GLU A 376 31.91 20.68 9.91
N ASP A 377 30.84 20.54 10.71
CA ASP A 377 30.45 19.30 11.38
C ASP A 377 29.49 18.48 10.49
N LEU A 378 29.95 17.32 10.03
CA LEU A 378 29.16 16.44 9.15
C LEU A 378 27.97 15.78 9.87
N ILE A 379 27.96 15.77 11.20
CA ILE A 379 26.98 15.02 12.00
C ILE A 379 26.33 15.97 13.01
N GLU A 380 25.04 16.17 12.82
CA GLU A 380 24.24 17.11 13.58
C GLU A 380 23.29 16.42 14.54
N ASN A 381 23.32 16.83 15.82
CA ASN A 381 22.37 16.33 16.80
C ASN A 381 21.05 17.09 16.68
N LEU A 382 19.95 16.38 16.43
CA LEU A 382 18.61 16.95 16.38
C LEU A 382 17.71 16.26 17.40
N ALA A 383 16.90 17.07 18.09
CA ALA A 383 15.79 16.59 18.88
C ALA A 383 14.50 17.17 18.32
N LEU A 384 13.47 16.33 18.22
CA LEU A 384 12.13 16.71 17.77
C LEU A 384 11.14 16.39 18.89
N THR A 385 10.38 17.38 19.33
CA THR A 385 9.28 17.18 20.28
C THR A 385 7.95 17.46 19.59
N MET A 386 7.03 16.50 19.60
CA MET A 386 5.67 16.69 19.14
C MET A 386 4.71 16.70 20.33
N PHE A 387 3.91 17.76 20.45
CA PHE A 387 2.73 17.77 21.29
C PHE A 387 1.49 17.58 20.43
N PHE A 388 0.49 16.86 20.94
CA PHE A 388 -0.79 16.71 20.28
C PHE A 388 -1.91 16.54 21.31
N THR A 389 -3.14 16.90 20.93
CA THR A 389 -4.30 16.85 21.82
C THR A 389 -5.26 15.74 21.37
N PRO A 390 -5.11 14.49 21.85
CA PRO A 390 -6.16 13.50 21.64
C PRO A 390 -7.33 13.78 22.59
N SER A 391 -8.57 13.52 22.16
CA SER A 391 -9.72 13.74 23.06
C SER A 391 -9.78 12.71 24.22
N GLN A 392 -9.05 11.58 24.10
CA GLN A 392 -9.00 10.48 25.09
C GLN A 392 -7.62 9.78 25.14
N GLY A 393 -7.13 9.46 26.34
CA GLY A 393 -5.75 9.01 26.57
C GLY A 393 -5.32 7.69 25.88
N PHE A 394 -6.24 6.81 25.49
CA PHE A 394 -5.91 5.57 24.77
C PHE A 394 -5.60 5.79 23.28
N MET A 395 -5.85 6.97 22.73
CA MET A 395 -5.54 7.29 21.34
C MET A 395 -4.09 7.76 21.14
N SER A 396 -3.39 8.05 22.23
CA SER A 396 -2.02 8.58 22.23
C SER A 396 -1.02 7.65 21.51
N ASN A 397 -1.22 6.33 21.57
CA ASN A 397 -0.35 5.37 20.89
C ASN A 397 -0.54 5.36 19.36
N LYS A 398 -1.64 5.90 18.85
CA LYS A 398 -1.97 5.91 17.42
C LYS A 398 -1.51 7.16 16.67
N VAL A 399 -1.13 8.20 17.39
CA VAL A 399 -0.55 9.43 16.82
C VAL A 399 0.95 9.40 17.05
N ASN A 400 1.73 9.50 15.97
CA ASN A 400 3.18 9.50 16.05
C ASN A 400 3.81 10.30 14.91
N PHE A 401 5.11 10.57 15.03
CA PHE A 401 5.94 10.95 13.89
C PHE A 401 7.09 9.97 13.68
N GLU A 402 7.52 9.82 12.43
CA GLU A 402 8.58 8.93 11.98
C GLU A 402 9.52 9.70 11.05
N ILE A 403 10.80 9.34 11.05
CA ILE A 403 11.84 10.01 10.25
C ILE A 403 12.42 8.99 9.27
N PHE A 404 12.47 9.37 8.00
CA PHE A 404 12.99 8.55 6.91
C PHE A 404 14.08 9.30 6.15
N PRO A 405 15.17 8.62 5.73
CA PRO A 405 16.05 9.15 4.70
C PRO A 405 15.27 9.39 3.39
N ALA A 406 15.39 10.56 2.77
CA ALA A 406 14.67 10.87 1.53
C ALA A 406 15.06 9.94 0.37
N GLY A 407 16.24 9.30 0.44
CA GLY A 407 16.65 8.25 -0.49
C GLY A 407 15.68 7.07 -0.58
N GLN A 408 14.80 6.86 0.41
CA GLN A 408 13.76 5.82 0.41
C GLN A 408 12.45 6.25 -0.24
N TYR A 409 12.33 7.49 -0.74
CA TYR A 409 11.11 7.99 -1.39
C TYR A 409 10.62 7.06 -2.52
N HIS A 410 11.55 6.50 -3.30
CA HIS A 410 11.23 5.56 -4.38
C HIS A 410 10.51 4.27 -3.91
N ILE A 411 10.66 3.88 -2.64
CA ILE A 411 9.94 2.74 -2.06
C ILE A 411 8.47 3.12 -1.86
N TRP A 412 8.21 4.30 -1.30
CA TRP A 412 6.86 4.84 -1.17
C TRP A 412 6.16 5.01 -2.52
N GLU A 413 6.85 5.56 -3.51
CA GLU A 413 6.31 5.81 -4.86
C GLU A 413 5.82 4.52 -5.55
N ARG A 414 6.42 3.37 -5.21
CA ARG A 414 5.97 2.05 -5.69
C ARG A 414 4.72 1.52 -4.99
N GLY A 415 4.20 2.22 -3.98
CA GLY A 415 3.11 1.76 -3.12
C GLY A 415 3.58 0.86 -1.97
N ASP A 416 4.88 0.73 -1.78
CA ASP A 416 5.52 -0.16 -0.80
C ASP A 416 5.88 0.60 0.50
N ALA A 417 5.04 1.54 0.93
CA ALA A 417 5.34 2.42 2.07
C ALA A 417 5.69 1.65 3.36
N ASP A 418 5.14 0.45 3.55
CA ASP A 418 5.42 -0.43 4.70
C ASP A 418 6.85 -0.99 4.69
N TYR A 419 7.55 -0.95 3.56
CA TYR A 419 8.95 -1.35 3.42
C TYR A 419 9.93 -0.19 3.61
N MET A 420 9.44 1.03 3.86
CA MET A 420 10.33 2.11 4.26
C MET A 420 10.85 1.85 5.68
N GLU A 421 12.16 1.86 5.84
CA GLU A 421 12.82 1.74 7.13
C GLU A 421 12.96 3.14 7.74
N ASN A 422 12.24 3.40 8.84
CA ASN A 422 12.45 4.63 9.59
C ASN A 422 13.82 4.57 10.29
N MET A 423 14.53 5.69 10.33
CA MET A 423 15.75 5.83 11.12
C MET A 423 15.46 6.20 12.58
N GLY A 424 14.19 6.45 12.89
CA GLY A 424 13.69 6.68 14.22
C GLY A 424 12.27 7.22 14.21
N ALA A 425 11.63 7.12 15.38
CA ALA A 425 10.27 7.57 15.60
C ALA A 425 10.14 8.31 16.94
N GLY A 426 9.08 9.10 17.07
CA GLY A 426 8.73 9.77 18.31
C GLY A 426 8.45 8.78 19.45
N MET A 427 9.34 8.73 20.43
CA MET A 427 9.14 7.98 21.67
C MET A 427 8.13 8.68 22.56
N TRP A 428 7.25 7.92 23.21
CA TRP A 428 6.29 8.51 24.14
C TRP A 428 6.99 9.03 25.39
N VAL A 429 6.70 10.27 25.76
CA VAL A 429 7.14 10.89 27.02
C VAL A 429 5.96 11.60 27.68
N SER A 430 6.06 11.87 28.98
CA SER A 430 5.02 12.61 29.71
C SER A 430 5.72 13.57 30.67
N ARG A 431 6.15 14.72 30.15
CA ARG A 431 6.96 15.69 30.89
C ARG A 431 6.22 16.98 31.20
N ASP A 432 5.21 17.33 30.39
CA ASP A 432 4.39 18.54 30.52
C ASP A 432 3.36 18.50 31.68
N LYS A 433 3.07 17.30 32.20
CA LYS A 433 2.09 17.07 33.30
C LYS A 433 0.67 17.57 32.97
N ASP A 434 0.38 17.83 31.71
CA ASP A 434 -0.96 18.19 31.27
C ASP A 434 -1.68 16.90 30.81
N PRO A 435 -2.79 16.51 31.47
CA PRO A 435 -3.52 15.30 31.10
C PRO A 435 -4.25 15.39 29.75
N LEU A 436 -4.34 16.58 29.12
CA LEU A 436 -5.05 16.81 27.86
C LEU A 436 -4.13 16.78 26.63
N THR A 437 -2.82 16.78 26.85
CA THR A 437 -1.80 16.70 25.81
C THR A 437 -1.07 15.36 25.90
N SER A 438 -0.55 14.94 24.77
CA SER A 438 0.38 13.82 24.68
C SER A 438 1.64 14.29 23.97
N GLU A 439 2.76 13.72 24.37
CA GLU A 439 4.08 14.18 23.97
C GLU A 439 4.86 13.02 23.34
N ARG A 440 5.45 13.27 22.17
CA ARG A 440 6.44 12.41 21.54
C ARG A 440 7.77 13.14 21.48
N LEU A 441 8.86 12.44 21.76
CA LEU A 441 10.21 12.95 21.65
C LEU A 441 11.04 11.99 20.81
N TRP A 442 11.76 12.53 19.85
CA TRP A 442 12.86 11.82 19.19
C TRP A 442 14.14 12.63 19.39
N SER A 443 15.27 11.94 19.55
CA SER A 443 16.59 12.55 19.59
C SER A 443 17.58 11.63 18.88
N GLY A 444 18.36 12.19 17.97
CA GLY A 444 19.30 11.43 17.17
C GLY A 444 20.31 12.31 16.46
N THR A 445 21.06 11.68 15.56
CA THR A 445 22.06 12.36 14.73
C THR A 445 21.63 12.28 13.27
N LEU A 446 21.76 13.39 12.56
CA LEU A 446 21.53 13.52 11.12
C LEU A 446 22.85 13.87 10.42
N VAL A 447 22.99 13.49 9.17
CA VAL A 447 24.12 13.88 8.33
C VAL A 447 23.82 15.24 7.73
N ASP A 448 24.78 16.15 7.83
CA ASP A 448 24.67 17.49 7.26
C ASP A 448 24.51 17.44 5.73
N GLY A 449 23.61 18.29 5.20
CA GLY A 449 23.26 18.36 3.78
C GLY A 449 22.33 17.24 3.28
N ASP A 450 22.14 16.14 4.01
CA ASP A 450 21.19 15.09 3.64
C ASP A 450 19.74 15.55 3.84
N THR A 451 18.86 15.05 2.98
CA THR A 451 17.41 15.30 3.08
C THR A 451 16.72 14.14 3.78
N TYR A 452 15.84 14.48 4.72
CA TYR A 452 15.01 13.57 5.48
C TYR A 452 13.54 13.92 5.28
N LEU A 453 12.67 12.92 5.44
CA LEU A 453 11.22 13.06 5.43
C LEU A 453 10.70 12.76 6.83
N ILE A 454 9.92 13.68 7.39
CA ILE A 454 9.22 13.48 8.66
C ILE A 454 7.75 13.19 8.35
N LYS A 455 7.31 11.98 8.64
CA LYS A 455 5.91 11.56 8.53
C LYS A 455 5.22 11.78 9.87
N ILE A 456 4.18 12.59 9.91
CA ILE A 456 3.26 12.69 11.06
C ILE A 456 1.99 11.95 10.69
N LYS A 457 1.61 10.95 11.50
CA LYS A 457 0.45 10.10 11.23
C LYS A 457 -0.53 10.10 12.39
N ASN A 458 -1.81 10.04 12.05
CA ASN A 458 -2.90 9.90 12.98
C ASN A 458 -3.70 8.62 12.70
N GLY A 459 -3.32 7.49 13.29
CA GLY A 459 -4.10 6.25 13.18
C GLY A 459 -5.33 6.19 14.10
N SER A 460 -5.72 7.32 14.71
CA SER A 460 -6.90 7.37 15.57
C SER A 460 -8.16 7.65 14.74
N PRO A 461 -9.36 7.29 15.23
CA PRO A 461 -10.62 7.59 14.54
C PRO A 461 -11.07 9.05 14.72
N GLU A 462 -10.24 9.90 15.34
CA GLU A 462 -10.55 11.29 15.66
C GLU A 462 -9.63 12.25 14.92
N VAL A 463 -10.08 13.48 14.76
CA VAL A 463 -9.23 14.56 14.26
C VAL A 463 -8.27 14.98 15.35
N VAL A 464 -6.98 15.15 15.02
CA VAL A 464 -5.93 15.51 15.98
C VAL A 464 -5.19 16.74 15.53
N ASP A 465 -5.08 17.72 16.42
CA ASP A 465 -4.17 18.86 16.28
C ASP A 465 -2.78 18.47 16.81
N TYR A 466 -1.72 18.77 16.05
CA TYR A 466 -0.34 18.51 16.43
C TYR A 466 0.54 19.77 16.33
N TYR A 467 1.64 19.75 17.09
CA TYR A 467 2.64 20.80 17.18
C TYR A 467 4.03 20.15 17.27
N LEU A 468 4.78 20.17 16.17
CA LEU A 468 6.12 19.57 16.05
C LEU A 468 7.20 20.66 16.15
N PHE A 469 8.01 20.57 17.21
CA PHE A 469 9.08 21.50 17.54
C PHE A 469 10.44 20.93 17.10
N PRO A 470 11.34 21.78 16.56
CA PRO A 470 12.68 21.39 16.13
C PRO A 470 13.70 21.29 17.29
N ASN A 471 13.22 21.12 18.52
CA ASN A 471 14.04 21.08 19.74
C ASN A 471 13.38 20.18 20.80
N ASP A 472 14.16 19.80 21.82
CA ASP A 472 13.62 19.21 23.05
C ASP A 472 12.89 20.27 23.90
N VAL A 473 11.60 20.49 23.60
CA VAL A 473 10.75 21.48 24.29
C VAL A 473 9.92 20.82 25.39
N TRP A 474 9.84 21.46 26.56
CA TRP A 474 9.00 21.01 27.69
C TRP A 474 7.94 22.08 28.01
N ASN A 475 6.72 21.65 28.37
CA ASN A 475 5.60 22.54 28.72
C ASN A 475 5.36 23.65 27.68
N ALA A 476 5.31 23.27 26.40
CA ALA A 476 5.05 24.24 25.35
C ALA A 476 3.68 24.91 25.58
N GLU A 477 3.63 26.24 25.50
CA GLU A 477 2.34 26.95 25.43
C GLU A 477 1.75 26.69 24.05
N LEU A 478 0.90 25.67 23.95
CA LEU A 478 0.17 25.34 22.74
C LEU A 478 -0.87 26.45 22.54
N GLY A 479 -0.63 27.35 21.60
CA GLY A 479 -1.61 28.37 21.20
C GLY A 479 -2.89 27.72 20.66
N ASN A 480 -3.85 28.54 20.20
CA ASN A 480 -4.89 28.00 19.32
C ASN A 480 -4.20 27.32 18.13
N PRO A 481 -4.67 26.13 17.69
CA PRO A 481 -4.08 25.45 16.54
C PRO A 481 -4.06 26.44 15.39
N THR A 482 -2.86 26.95 15.11
CA THR A 482 -2.62 27.76 13.94
C THR A 482 -2.60 26.72 12.85
N LEU A 483 -3.76 26.55 12.21
CA LEU A 483 -3.85 25.95 10.89
C LEU A 483 -2.66 26.50 10.13
N HIS A 484 -1.86 25.63 9.49
CA HIS A 484 -1.08 26.07 8.36
C HIS A 484 -2.07 26.65 7.33
N ARG A 485 -2.48 27.91 7.50
CA ARG A 485 -2.61 28.84 6.39
C ARG A 485 -1.17 29.02 5.94
N GLY A 486 -0.69 28.04 5.16
CA GLY A 486 0.33 28.39 4.22
C GLY A 486 -0.24 29.56 3.43
N ASP A 487 0.48 30.67 3.36
CA ASP A 487 0.22 31.71 2.37
C ASP A 487 0.46 31.18 0.92
N ALA A 488 0.59 29.86 0.77
CA ALA A 488 0.42 29.11 -0.47
C ALA A 488 -1.03 29.26 -0.96
N TYR A 489 -1.15 30.04 -2.01
CA TYR A 489 -2.30 30.15 -2.91
C TYR A 489 -3.26 28.95 -2.89
N GLN A 490 -4.55 29.26 -2.77
CA GLN A 490 -5.65 28.35 -3.01
C GLN A 490 -5.55 27.71 -4.41
N ALA A 491 -5.00 26.51 -4.48
CA ALA A 491 -5.35 25.52 -5.49
C ALA A 491 -6.07 24.38 -4.77
N PRO A 492 -7.21 23.87 -5.27
CA PRO A 492 -7.86 22.71 -4.69
C PRO A 492 -6.92 21.53 -4.83
N ILE A 493 -6.39 21.06 -3.70
CA ILE A 493 -5.63 19.81 -3.65
C ILE A 493 -6.66 18.72 -3.95
N SER A 494 -6.46 18.00 -5.05
CA SER A 494 -7.32 16.87 -5.41
C SER A 494 -7.16 15.81 -4.32
N ASN A 495 -8.25 15.48 -3.64
CA ASN A 495 -8.34 14.36 -2.72
C ASN A 495 -8.21 13.06 -3.52
N GLU A 496 -6.98 12.59 -3.75
CA GLU A 496 -6.79 11.16 -3.94
C GLU A 496 -7.03 10.51 -2.58
N GLU A 497 -8.13 9.75 -2.48
CA GLU A 497 -8.38 8.91 -1.32
C GLU A 497 -7.20 7.95 -1.18
N ALA A 498 -6.52 8.00 -0.03
CA ALA A 498 -5.58 6.96 0.34
C ALA A 498 -6.26 5.58 0.19
N PRO A 499 -5.52 4.53 -0.21
CA PRO A 499 -6.04 3.18 -0.13
C PRO A 499 -6.56 2.95 1.30
N VAL A 500 -7.82 2.52 1.41
CA VAL A 500 -8.52 2.31 2.68
C VAL A 500 -7.67 1.43 3.60
N THR A 501 -7.17 1.99 4.70
CA THR A 501 -6.60 1.22 5.80
C THR A 501 -7.69 0.32 6.39
N ARG A 502 -7.39 -0.98 6.46
CA ARG A 502 -8.36 -2.04 6.80
C ARG A 502 -9.07 -1.77 8.14
N SER A 503 -10.37 -2.02 8.16
CA SER A 503 -11.16 -2.14 9.39
C SER A 503 -10.58 -3.24 10.28
N ILE A 504 -10.30 -2.91 11.54
CA ILE A 504 -9.81 -3.86 12.55
C ILE A 504 -10.95 -4.83 12.88
N GLY A 505 -10.86 -6.04 12.31
CA GLY A 505 -11.69 -7.18 12.70
C GLY A 505 -11.43 -7.62 14.16
N PRO A 506 -12.15 -8.64 14.66
CA PRO A 506 -11.85 -9.21 15.97
C PRO A 506 -10.37 -9.59 16.06
N VAL A 507 -9.72 -9.18 17.16
CA VAL A 507 -8.29 -9.43 17.40
C VAL A 507 -8.02 -10.93 17.32
N GLU A 508 -7.14 -11.33 16.42
CA GLU A 508 -6.82 -12.73 16.13
C GLU A 508 -5.93 -13.31 17.24
N PRO A 509 -6.21 -14.52 17.77
CA PRO A 509 -5.32 -15.16 18.73
C PRO A 509 -3.89 -15.25 18.19
N GLY A 510 -2.92 -14.82 19.00
CA GLY A 510 -1.50 -14.79 18.61
C GLY A 510 -1.06 -13.51 17.90
N SER A 511 -1.94 -12.52 17.67
CA SER A 511 -1.55 -11.24 17.03
C SER A 511 -0.65 -10.34 17.89
N GLY A 512 -0.43 -10.70 19.15
CA GLY A 512 0.39 -9.96 20.11
C GLY A 512 0.53 -10.70 21.45
N PRO A 513 1.43 -10.27 22.35
CA PRO A 513 1.61 -10.83 23.69
C PRO A 513 0.33 -10.94 24.55
N PRO A 514 -0.61 -9.97 24.59
CA PRO A 514 -1.83 -10.12 25.37
C PRO A 514 -2.76 -11.23 24.83
N GLU A 515 -2.74 -11.42 23.52
CA GLU A 515 -3.49 -12.44 22.79
C GLU A 515 -2.68 -13.70 22.51
N ALA A 516 -1.48 -13.81 23.09
CA ALA A 516 -0.55 -14.88 22.80
C ALA A 516 -1.14 -16.26 23.15
N VAL A 517 -0.94 -17.21 22.25
CA VAL A 517 -1.43 -18.57 22.41
C VAL A 517 -0.60 -19.29 23.47
N THR A 518 -1.24 -19.93 24.45
CA THR A 518 -0.52 -20.69 25.48
C THR A 518 0.31 -21.79 24.84
N LEU A 519 1.58 -21.87 25.23
CA LEU A 519 2.54 -22.85 24.75
C LEU A 519 2.98 -23.72 25.92
N ASP A 520 2.68 -25.01 25.83
CA ASP A 520 3.04 -26.02 26.81
C ASP A 520 4.34 -26.74 26.43
N VAL A 521 5.00 -27.37 27.41
CA VAL A 521 6.12 -28.29 27.12
C VAL A 521 5.60 -29.45 26.27
N GLY A 522 6.21 -29.67 25.10
CA GLY A 522 5.72 -30.64 24.14
C GLY A 522 5.92 -30.18 22.71
N THR A 523 4.96 -30.49 21.84
CA THR A 523 4.99 -30.16 20.42
C THR A 523 3.70 -29.43 20.04
N THR A 524 3.84 -28.28 19.40
CA THR A 524 2.77 -27.43 18.90
C THR A 524 3.01 -27.19 17.41
N THR A 525 1.96 -27.22 16.60
CA THR A 525 2.04 -26.92 15.17
C THR A 525 1.33 -25.62 14.87
N GLY A 526 1.83 -24.86 13.90
CA GLY A 526 1.23 -23.61 13.44
C GLY A 526 1.42 -23.39 11.95
N GLU A 527 0.65 -22.46 11.41
CA GLU A 527 0.73 -21.97 10.04
C GLU A 527 0.87 -20.44 10.07
N LEU A 528 1.69 -19.87 9.19
CA LEU A 528 1.86 -18.43 9.02
C LEU A 528 1.85 -18.07 7.53
N GLN A 529 1.14 -17.02 7.12
CA GLN A 529 1.33 -16.44 5.79
C GLN A 529 2.65 -15.66 5.71
N ALA A 530 3.00 -15.21 4.51
CA ALA A 530 4.17 -14.37 4.27
C ALA A 530 4.09 -13.08 5.09
N GLY A 531 5.15 -12.77 5.85
CA GLY A 531 5.22 -11.58 6.70
C GLY A 531 4.38 -11.63 7.98
N GLU A 532 3.63 -12.70 8.23
CA GLU A 532 2.87 -12.85 9.48
C GLU A 532 3.77 -13.26 10.66
N GLU A 533 3.34 -12.87 11.85
CA GLU A 533 3.94 -13.26 13.12
C GLU A 533 2.89 -13.91 14.03
N MET A 534 3.33 -14.83 14.88
CA MET A 534 2.51 -15.47 15.90
C MET A 534 3.21 -15.41 17.26
N TRP A 535 2.47 -14.93 18.25
CA TRP A 535 2.91 -14.83 19.62
C TRP A 535 2.41 -16.01 20.45
N TYR A 536 3.34 -16.61 21.17
CA TYR A 536 3.09 -17.67 22.13
C TYR A 536 3.44 -17.23 23.54
N LYS A 537 2.69 -17.71 24.52
CA LYS A 537 2.94 -17.49 25.95
C LYS A 537 3.38 -18.81 26.60
N PHE A 538 4.63 -18.85 27.05
CA PHE A 538 5.19 -20.00 27.75
C PHE A 538 5.32 -19.69 29.25
N GLN A 539 4.83 -20.58 30.11
CA GLN A 539 5.04 -20.52 31.55
C GLN A 539 5.26 -21.94 32.07
N TYR A 540 6.36 -22.15 32.79
CA TYR A 540 6.68 -23.44 33.38
C TYR A 540 6.62 -23.39 34.90
N SER A 541 5.92 -24.37 35.48
CA SER A 541 5.87 -24.62 36.92
C SER A 541 5.98 -26.12 37.17
N ASP A 542 7.11 -26.58 37.68
CA ASP A 542 7.25 -27.96 38.18
C ASP A 542 6.92 -28.00 39.68
N SER A 543 5.96 -28.82 40.10
CA SER A 543 5.68 -28.98 41.53
C SER A 543 6.73 -29.78 42.28
N ASP A 544 7.57 -30.55 41.58
CA ASP A 544 8.35 -31.62 42.20
C ASP A 544 9.81 -31.23 42.52
N ILE A 545 10.25 -30.04 42.07
CA ILE A 545 11.60 -29.51 42.29
C ILE A 545 11.48 -28.19 43.08
N GLU A 546 11.68 -28.26 44.41
CA GLU A 546 11.51 -27.10 45.31
C GLU A 546 12.70 -26.12 45.31
N ASP A 547 13.90 -26.51 44.85
CA ASP A 547 15.15 -25.80 45.17
C ASP A 547 15.95 -25.23 43.99
N GLU A 548 15.56 -25.45 42.71
CA GLU A 548 16.29 -24.88 41.56
C GLU A 548 15.48 -23.75 40.89
N PRO A 549 15.98 -22.48 40.91
CA PRO A 549 15.25 -21.35 40.37
C PRO A 549 15.29 -21.26 38.84
N ASP A 550 16.30 -21.86 38.21
CA ASP A 550 16.57 -21.80 36.78
C ASP A 550 16.62 -23.23 36.21
N GLN A 551 15.92 -23.48 35.10
CA GLN A 551 15.88 -24.77 34.41
C GLN A 551 16.36 -24.57 32.96
N ASP A 552 17.22 -25.47 32.47
CA ASP A 552 17.68 -25.46 31.08
C ASP A 552 16.54 -25.92 30.16
N PHE A 553 16.29 -25.15 29.10
CA PHE A 553 15.33 -25.48 28.05
C PHE A 553 15.98 -25.44 26.67
N ILE A 554 15.46 -26.28 25.77
CA ILE A 554 15.70 -26.17 24.33
C ILE A 554 14.38 -26.06 23.59
N PHE A 555 14.29 -25.02 22.78
CA PHE A 555 13.19 -24.72 21.87
C PHE A 555 13.67 -25.09 20.47
N TYR A 556 12.95 -25.97 19.78
CA TYR A 556 13.18 -26.34 18.39
C TYR A 556 12.01 -25.83 17.56
N MET A 557 12.30 -25.20 16.44
CA MET A 557 11.31 -24.95 15.41
C MET A 557 11.76 -25.66 14.15
N THR A 558 10.93 -26.55 13.63
CA THR A 558 11.14 -27.22 12.36
C THR A 558 10.10 -26.68 11.40
N ASN A 559 10.52 -25.93 10.40
CA ASN A 559 9.62 -25.49 9.34
C ASN A 559 9.72 -26.46 8.15
N THR A 560 8.60 -26.66 7.45
CA THR A 560 8.57 -27.44 6.22
C THR A 560 7.98 -26.56 5.14
N PRO A 561 8.80 -26.02 4.22
CA PRO A 561 8.29 -25.19 3.15
C PRO A 561 7.38 -26.01 2.23
N LEU A 562 6.31 -25.37 1.74
CA LEU A 562 5.34 -26.00 0.86
C LEU A 562 5.86 -26.21 -0.58
N ASP A 563 6.99 -25.60 -0.93
CA ASP A 563 7.66 -25.77 -2.23
C ASP A 563 9.17 -26.00 -2.10
N ASP A 564 9.75 -26.56 -3.18
CA ASP A 564 11.15 -26.99 -3.23
C ASP A 564 12.16 -25.84 -3.46
N ILE A 565 11.68 -24.60 -3.59
CA ILE A 565 12.49 -23.42 -3.96
C ILE A 565 12.73 -22.53 -2.74
N ARG A 566 11.83 -22.57 -1.75
CA ARG A 566 11.84 -21.72 -0.56
C ARG A 566 12.51 -22.42 0.60
N ALA A 567 13.84 -22.41 0.60
CA ALA A 567 14.59 -22.73 1.80
C ALA A 567 14.97 -21.43 2.52
N ARG A 568 14.33 -21.23 3.68
CA ARG A 568 14.70 -20.33 4.79
C ARG A 568 14.05 -18.94 4.70
N HIS A 569 13.24 -18.61 5.70
CA HIS A 569 13.60 -17.72 6.82
C HIS A 569 12.39 -17.67 7.78
N ALA A 570 12.32 -18.63 8.69
CA ALA A 570 11.46 -18.50 9.85
C ALA A 570 12.36 -18.63 11.06
N ASP A 571 12.34 -17.61 11.90
CA ASP A 571 13.07 -17.60 13.15
C ASP A 571 12.08 -17.30 14.28
N PHE A 572 12.56 -17.48 15.50
CA PHE A 572 11.80 -17.10 16.67
C PHE A 572 12.68 -16.42 17.70
N GLU A 573 12.05 -15.56 18.49
CA GLU A 573 12.68 -14.82 19.57
C GLU A 573 11.94 -15.05 20.88
N ILE A 574 12.69 -15.09 21.98
CA ILE A 574 12.13 -15.30 23.31
C ILE A 574 12.30 -14.04 24.14
N TYR A 575 11.20 -13.51 24.66
CA TYR A 575 11.16 -12.32 25.49
C TYR A 575 10.71 -12.66 26.92
N PRO A 576 11.32 -12.05 27.96
CA PRO A 576 10.84 -12.24 29.31
C PRO A 576 9.52 -11.47 29.49
N GLY A 577 8.55 -12.06 30.18
CA GLY A 577 7.25 -11.44 30.43
C GLY A 577 7.32 -10.15 31.25
N SER A 578 8.45 -9.91 31.93
CA SER A 578 8.75 -8.62 32.54
C SER A 578 8.78 -7.47 31.53
N GLN A 579 9.05 -7.73 30.25
CA GLN A 579 9.03 -6.72 29.17
C GLN A 579 7.65 -6.53 28.53
N LEU A 580 6.61 -7.27 28.95
CA LEU A 580 5.24 -7.10 28.41
C LEU A 580 4.76 -5.66 28.50
N HIS A 581 5.16 -4.94 29.54
CA HIS A 581 4.80 -3.54 29.70
C HIS A 581 5.43 -2.63 28.62
N LEU A 582 6.58 -2.98 28.04
CA LEU A 582 7.18 -2.27 26.90
C LEU A 582 6.34 -2.50 25.64
N TRP A 583 5.93 -3.75 25.40
CA TRP A 583 5.04 -4.08 24.30
C TRP A 583 3.67 -3.38 24.43
N VAL A 584 3.03 -3.42 25.61
CA VAL A 584 1.74 -2.75 25.85
C VAL A 584 1.84 -1.23 25.71
N ARG A 585 3.04 -0.66 25.92
CA ARG A 585 3.33 0.76 25.67
C ARG A 585 3.63 1.07 24.21
N GLY A 586 3.72 0.04 23.36
CA GLY A 586 4.06 0.17 21.94
C GLY A 586 5.55 0.46 21.69
N THR A 587 6.43 0.26 22.68
CA THR A 587 7.89 0.38 22.50
C THR A 587 8.49 -0.98 22.12
N VAL A 588 7.96 -1.58 21.04
CA VAL A 588 8.34 -2.94 20.60
C VAL A 588 9.82 -3.02 20.24
N ASP A 589 10.41 -1.93 19.75
CA ASP A 589 11.84 -1.83 19.41
C ASP A 589 12.76 -1.78 20.65
N GLU A 590 12.20 -1.55 21.84
CA GLU A 590 12.91 -1.65 23.13
C GLU A 590 12.85 -3.06 23.72
N LEU A 591 12.17 -4.00 23.05
CA LEU A 591 12.18 -5.39 23.49
C LEU A 591 13.57 -5.98 23.24
N ASP A 592 14.16 -6.49 24.32
CA ASP A 592 15.46 -7.13 24.29
C ASP A 592 15.25 -8.64 24.43
N PRO A 593 15.32 -9.42 23.34
CA PRO A 593 15.10 -10.85 23.41
C PRO A 593 16.19 -11.52 24.26
N LEU A 594 15.82 -12.50 25.08
CA LEU A 594 16.76 -13.38 25.77
C LEU A 594 17.66 -14.13 24.77
N GLY A 595 17.14 -14.31 23.55
CA GLY A 595 17.90 -14.70 22.37
C GLY A 595 16.97 -15.00 21.21
N ALA A 596 17.57 -15.00 20.02
CA ALA A 596 16.95 -15.47 18.79
C ALA A 596 17.33 -16.93 18.52
N SER A 597 16.51 -17.62 17.75
CA SER A 597 16.83 -18.95 17.25
C SER A 597 18.03 -18.92 16.32
N ALA A 598 18.81 -20.00 16.31
CA ALA A 598 19.94 -20.21 15.43
C ALA A 598 19.78 -21.52 14.64
N PRO A 599 20.34 -21.63 13.42
CA PRO A 599 20.29 -22.88 12.65
C PRO A 599 20.85 -24.07 13.43
N ALA A 600 20.07 -25.16 13.51
CA ALA A 600 20.50 -26.39 14.14
C ALA A 600 21.58 -27.07 13.28
N THR A 601 22.84 -26.95 13.70
CA THR A 601 24.02 -27.36 12.91
C THR A 601 24.14 -28.88 12.65
N PHE A 602 23.30 -29.72 13.27
CA PHE A 602 23.50 -31.18 13.28
C PHE A 602 22.25 -32.04 13.11
N ALA A 603 21.07 -31.46 12.87
CA ALA A 603 19.85 -32.25 12.70
C ALA A 603 19.72 -32.67 11.23
N LYS A 604 20.08 -33.92 10.92
CA LYS A 604 19.68 -34.54 9.65
C LYS A 604 18.19 -34.85 9.75
N LEU A 605 17.36 -33.99 9.17
CA LEU A 605 15.90 -34.18 9.13
C LEU A 605 15.57 -35.23 8.06
N ASP A 606 14.43 -35.91 8.24
CA ASP A 606 13.95 -36.93 7.30
C ASP A 606 13.49 -36.30 5.96
N ASP A 607 13.10 -35.02 5.97
CA ASP A 607 12.87 -34.19 4.77
C ASP A 607 14.04 -33.22 4.60
N GLU A 608 14.70 -33.27 3.44
CA GLU A 608 15.84 -32.40 3.10
C GLU A 608 15.45 -30.92 2.94
N ARG A 609 14.15 -30.63 2.81
CA ARG A 609 13.59 -29.28 2.67
C ARG A 609 13.30 -28.63 4.01
N SER A 610 13.11 -29.42 5.07
CA SER A 610 12.85 -28.87 6.38
C SER A 610 14.10 -28.19 6.93
N LEU A 611 13.92 -27.02 7.55
CA LEU A 611 14.97 -26.35 8.31
C LEU A 611 14.60 -26.42 9.78
N GLN A 612 15.55 -26.82 10.62
CA GLN A 612 15.40 -26.73 12.06
C GLN A 612 16.25 -25.58 12.59
N VAL A 613 15.62 -24.66 13.29
CA VAL A 613 16.28 -23.65 14.12
C VAL A 613 16.05 -24.00 15.59
N LEU A 614 16.98 -23.62 16.46
CA LEU A 614 16.89 -23.88 17.87
C LEU A 614 17.34 -22.70 18.71
N TRP A 615 16.82 -22.63 19.92
CA TRP A 615 17.32 -21.78 20.99
C TRP A 615 17.54 -22.65 22.23
N SER A 616 18.64 -22.43 22.95
CA SER A 616 18.93 -23.10 24.21
C SER A 616 19.34 -22.09 25.26
N GLY A 617 18.74 -22.17 26.44
CA GLY A 617 19.05 -21.25 27.53
C GLY A 617 18.31 -21.59 28.82
N GLN A 618 18.61 -20.82 29.87
CA GLN A 618 18.02 -20.98 31.18
C GLN A 618 16.79 -20.11 31.33
N LEU A 619 15.67 -20.71 31.76
CA LEU A 619 14.43 -20.01 32.07
C LEU A 619 14.12 -20.18 33.56
N LYS A 620 13.65 -19.10 34.18
CA LYS A 620 13.24 -19.04 35.58
C LYS A 620 11.90 -19.73 35.76
N LYS A 621 11.80 -20.54 36.80
CA LYS A 621 10.55 -21.15 37.23
C LYS A 621 9.49 -20.09 37.53
N GLU A 622 8.23 -20.40 37.22
CA GLU A 622 7.04 -19.54 37.43
C GLU A 622 7.05 -18.21 36.67
N HIS A 623 8.08 -17.90 35.89
CA HIS A 623 8.11 -16.71 35.04
C HIS A 623 7.36 -16.97 33.73
N VAL A 624 6.70 -15.92 33.24
CA VAL A 624 6.07 -15.92 31.92
C VAL A 624 7.11 -15.48 30.91
N TYR A 625 7.16 -16.17 29.77
CA TYR A 625 7.95 -15.84 28.60
C TYR A 625 7.03 -15.72 27.39
N TYR A 626 7.38 -14.84 26.47
CA TYR A 626 6.70 -14.71 25.19
C TYR A 626 7.64 -15.17 24.10
N VAL A 627 7.14 -16.01 23.20
CA VAL A 627 7.88 -16.47 22.03
C VAL A 627 7.23 -15.87 20.80
N LYS A 628 7.98 -15.09 20.05
CA LYS A 628 7.56 -14.52 18.78
C LYS A 628 8.08 -15.41 17.66
N VAL A 629 7.20 -16.04 16.89
CA VAL A 629 7.54 -16.76 15.67
C VAL A 629 7.19 -15.86 14.50
N TYR A 630 8.10 -15.67 13.54
CA TYR A 630 7.85 -14.82 12.38
C TYR A 630 8.24 -15.52 11.09
N ASN A 631 7.43 -15.33 10.06
CA ASN A 631 7.68 -15.85 8.71
C ASN A 631 8.22 -14.73 7.83
N HIS A 632 9.54 -14.74 7.56
CA HIS A 632 10.17 -13.81 6.62
C HIS A 632 10.10 -14.30 5.16
N ASP A 633 9.46 -15.43 4.89
CA ASP A 633 9.32 -15.95 3.54
C ASP A 633 8.20 -15.21 2.77
N ILE A 634 8.23 -15.33 1.45
CA ILE A 634 7.25 -14.76 0.51
C ILE A 634 5.99 -15.62 0.38
N GLY A 635 5.90 -16.74 1.10
CA GLY A 635 4.75 -17.63 1.06
C GLY A 635 4.38 -18.25 2.40
N PRO A 636 3.27 -19.01 2.43
CA PRO A 636 2.81 -19.66 3.65
C PRO A 636 3.80 -20.71 4.15
N LEU A 637 3.86 -20.84 5.47
CA LEU A 637 4.79 -21.67 6.20
C LEU A 637 4.04 -22.54 7.22
N GLU A 638 4.24 -23.84 7.15
CA GLU A 638 3.88 -24.76 8.24
C GLU A 638 5.12 -24.97 9.14
N TYR A 639 4.93 -24.91 10.45
CA TYR A 639 5.99 -25.17 11.41
C TYR A 639 5.55 -26.06 12.57
N GLU A 640 6.50 -26.89 13.03
CA GLU A 640 6.43 -27.67 14.26
C GLU A 640 7.36 -27.02 15.29
N PHE A 641 6.78 -26.55 16.40
CA PHE A 641 7.47 -25.95 17.52
C PHE A 641 7.53 -26.93 18.70
N LYS A 642 8.73 -27.26 19.18
CA LYS A 642 8.96 -28.28 20.21
C LYS A 642 9.81 -27.77 21.35
N ILE A 643 9.31 -27.88 22.57
CA ILE A 643 10.01 -27.46 23.79
C ILE A 643 10.40 -28.69 24.61
N LYS A 644 11.65 -28.72 25.07
CA LYS A 644 12.16 -29.74 25.99
C LYS A 644 12.85 -29.07 27.19
N ALA A 645 12.49 -29.47 28.40
CA ALA A 645 13.34 -29.26 29.58
C ALA A 645 14.51 -30.24 29.52
N GLN A 646 15.72 -29.80 29.87
CA GLN A 646 16.93 -30.64 29.88
C GLN A 646 17.17 -31.36 31.20
#